data_AF-A0A077JJE0-F1
#
_entry.id   AF-A0A077JJE0-F1
#
_cell.length_a   1.000
_cell.length_b   1.000
_cell.length_c   1.000
_cell.angle_alpha   90.00
_cell.angle_beta   90.00
_cell.angle_gamma   90.00
#
_symmetry.space_group_name_H-M   'P 1'
#
loop_
_entity.id
_entity.type
_entity.pdbx_description
1 polymer ?
#
loop_
_entity_poly.entity_id
_entity_poly.type
_entity_poly.pdbx_seq_one_letter_code
_entity_poly.pdbx_strand_id
1 'polypeptide(L)'
;MHEIPRYLATLSLSLILGQITVPLTLANPPRTPDKTVECEMLIVGGGLAGTAAAYEGLLAGKNVCLTEITDWVGGQISAQGTSALDERQTQRSQLIYPRGYLELRKRIKEHYGKLNPGDCWVSESCFLPRDGDLILMRMLKDAANKHNGTLKWFPSTVIKDINIGKNPRGGTGKQILSMIAIQHQSADGKLPLNTYPLSQTIEDSYRYEDSPRFDKTIIRFTPDKNKKQEPADWYVIEATETGEIIGLTGIPHRLGIDPRSYLEPSSSSVAGNPYCTQGFTYTFAIETMKESQTHKMPIFYSQYAPYYSYELKRLADFDLVYTYRRIWNQKKGNTKKFGGINFTVPTPGDISMQNWTWGNDYRPGNPQDNLIYTRQQLQETGQLKSGKWMGGLRTESLRKGEENALGYFYWLMRGTTDSQLGKEVKKINTNHRFLSGFDSPMGTKHGLSKYPYIREARRIIGRKSSTYNNGFFITEIDISSRNYQDEFYKKILSLETYRRLHATIRRWEGFGILSGEIAPSDVTRRKRSTIYTDSVGIGHYAIDFHPCMTEFPAEKPKNTERKGERQGAGQAYPFQVPLRAMIPQELDNFLVTGKSIAVSHIAAAAYRVHSFEWSSGAAAGTVAAFALNQQILPYQMVKEPIFRSEKLKKLQQKLDKNGNFTSFPDTSIFNNDWDNWK
;
A
#
# COMPACT_ATOMS: atom_id res chain seq x y z
N MET A 1 2.86 -48.89 61.16
CA MET A 1 1.73 -48.68 60.21
C MET A 1 1.41 -47.20 60.18
N HIS A 2 2.05 -46.44 59.28
CA HIS A 2 1.66 -45.06 58.99
C HIS A 2 1.90 -44.80 57.51
N GLU A 3 0.85 -44.32 56.85
CA GLU A 3 0.68 -44.21 55.42
C GLU A 3 1.51 -43.07 54.82
N ILE A 4 2.07 -43.32 53.64
CA ILE A 4 2.79 -42.35 52.80
C ILE A 4 1.81 -41.85 51.73
N PRO A 5 1.61 -40.53 51.56
CA PRO A 5 0.75 -40.03 50.49
C PRO A 5 1.49 -40.06 49.14
N ARG A 6 0.88 -40.73 48.16
CA ARG A 6 1.28 -40.75 46.75
C ARG A 6 0.96 -39.41 46.08
N TYR A 7 1.98 -38.68 45.63
CA TYR A 7 1.81 -37.62 44.63
C TYR A 7 1.82 -38.23 43.23
N LEU A 8 0.68 -38.12 42.54
CA LEU A 8 0.54 -38.39 41.11
C LEU A 8 1.23 -37.26 40.32
N ALA A 9 2.41 -37.51 39.79
CA ALA A 9 3.07 -36.63 38.83
C ALA A 9 2.44 -36.84 37.45
N THR A 10 1.69 -35.86 36.98
CA THR A 10 1.20 -35.76 35.60
C THR A 10 2.34 -35.29 34.69
N LEU A 11 2.95 -36.22 33.95
CA LEU A 11 3.91 -35.89 32.88
C LEU A 11 3.17 -35.16 31.74
N SER A 12 3.44 -33.87 31.58
CA SER A 12 3.03 -33.10 30.40
C SER A 12 3.96 -33.46 29.24
N LEU A 13 3.50 -34.29 28.29
CA LEU A 13 4.20 -34.50 27.03
C LEU A 13 4.21 -33.18 26.25
N SER A 14 5.31 -32.44 26.36
CA SER A 14 5.56 -31.27 25.52
C SER A 14 6.05 -31.77 24.17
N LEU A 15 5.17 -31.78 23.17
CA LEU A 15 5.55 -32.02 21.77
C LEU A 15 6.42 -30.83 21.31
N ILE A 16 7.74 -31.01 21.35
CA ILE A 16 8.69 -30.08 20.72
C ILE A 16 8.55 -30.28 19.21
N LEU A 17 7.69 -29.48 18.58
CA LEU A 17 7.69 -29.28 17.13
C LEU A 17 9.00 -28.56 16.77
N GLY A 18 10.05 -29.35 16.51
CA GLY A 18 11.30 -28.85 15.96
C GLY A 18 11.02 -28.17 14.63
N GLN A 19 11.29 -26.85 14.55
CA GLN A 19 11.32 -26.13 13.30
C GLN A 19 12.49 -26.68 12.47
N ILE A 20 12.18 -27.57 11.52
CA ILE A 20 13.12 -27.99 10.49
C ILE A 20 13.38 -26.75 9.63
N THR A 21 14.53 -26.12 9.84
CA THR A 21 15.04 -25.08 8.96
C THR A 21 15.56 -25.76 7.71
N VAL A 22 14.70 -25.90 6.69
CA VAL A 22 15.15 -26.32 5.37
C VAL A 22 16.07 -25.21 4.84
N PRO A 23 17.35 -25.49 4.53
CA PRO A 23 18.18 -24.50 3.87
C PRO A 23 17.52 -24.15 2.54
N LEU A 24 17.23 -22.87 2.32
CA LEU A 24 16.80 -22.37 1.01
C LEU A 24 17.95 -22.58 0.03
N THR A 25 17.96 -23.74 -0.62
CA THR A 25 18.82 -24.02 -1.76
C THR A 25 18.26 -23.24 -2.96
N LEU A 26 19.10 -22.38 -3.53
CA LEU A 26 18.87 -21.71 -4.81
C LEU A 26 18.28 -22.70 -5.82
N ALA A 27 17.14 -22.36 -6.42
CA ALA A 27 16.82 -22.95 -7.70
C ALA A 27 17.84 -22.31 -8.64
N ASN A 28 18.73 -23.15 -9.19
CA ASN A 28 19.41 -22.71 -10.39
C ASN A 28 18.31 -22.40 -11.41
N PRO A 29 18.24 -21.17 -11.94
CA PRO A 29 17.31 -20.89 -13.03
C PRO A 29 17.51 -21.95 -14.12
N PRO A 30 16.45 -22.34 -14.84
CA PRO A 30 16.52 -23.44 -15.81
C PRO A 30 17.61 -23.21 -16.88
N ARG A 31 18.06 -21.96 -17.05
CA ARG A 31 19.26 -21.57 -17.80
C ARG A 31 20.02 -20.46 -17.07
N THR A 32 21.30 -20.28 -17.40
CA THR A 32 22.14 -19.20 -16.88
C THR A 32 21.47 -17.84 -17.10
N PRO A 33 21.51 -16.90 -16.13
CA PRO A 33 20.96 -15.56 -16.33
C PRO A 33 21.57 -14.89 -17.56
N ASP A 34 20.72 -14.26 -18.38
CA ASP A 34 21.11 -13.55 -19.59
C ASP A 34 21.96 -12.32 -19.28
N LYS A 35 21.71 -11.70 -18.10
CA LYS A 35 22.44 -10.50 -17.65
C LYS A 35 22.72 -10.57 -16.16
N THR A 36 23.85 -9.99 -15.74
CA THR A 36 24.13 -9.66 -14.34
C THR A 36 24.23 -8.14 -14.21
N VAL A 37 23.48 -7.58 -13.26
CA VAL A 37 23.39 -6.14 -13.04
C VAL A 37 23.81 -5.80 -11.61
N GLU A 38 24.81 -4.94 -11.50
CA GLU A 38 25.32 -4.46 -10.21
C GLU A 38 24.63 -3.15 -9.79
N CYS A 39 24.31 -3.03 -8.51
CA CYS A 39 23.77 -1.80 -7.90
C CYS A 39 24.11 -1.67 -6.42
N GLU A 40 24.06 -0.44 -5.91
CA GLU A 40 24.18 -0.17 -4.47
C GLU A 40 22.84 -0.29 -3.75
N MET A 41 21.76 0.01 -4.48
CA MET A 41 20.39 -0.05 -3.99
C MET A 41 19.51 -0.74 -5.03
N LEU A 42 18.84 -1.81 -4.62
CA LEU A 42 17.81 -2.46 -5.43
C LEU A 42 16.44 -2.17 -4.83
N ILE A 43 15.62 -1.46 -5.58
CA ILE A 43 14.26 -1.10 -5.19
C ILE A 43 13.31 -1.96 -6.01
N VAL A 44 12.53 -2.78 -5.32
CA VAL A 44 11.57 -3.70 -5.93
C VAL A 44 10.17 -3.11 -5.79
N GLY A 45 9.59 -2.68 -6.90
CA GLY A 45 8.31 -1.97 -6.97
C GLY A 45 8.53 -0.51 -7.34
N GLY A 46 8.00 -0.11 -8.50
CA GLY A 46 8.01 1.25 -9.03
C GLY A 46 6.77 2.06 -8.61
N GLY A 47 6.03 1.60 -7.60
CA GLY A 47 4.93 2.34 -6.98
C GLY A 47 5.37 3.69 -6.41
N LEU A 48 4.46 4.44 -5.79
CA LEU A 48 4.76 5.79 -5.32
C LEU A 48 5.89 5.80 -4.26
N ALA A 49 5.87 4.84 -3.32
CA ALA A 49 6.92 4.68 -2.33
C ALA A 49 8.27 4.28 -2.95
N GLY A 50 8.27 3.35 -3.92
CA GLY A 50 9.49 2.94 -4.60
C GLY A 50 10.10 4.05 -5.45
N THR A 51 9.26 4.84 -6.12
CA THR A 51 9.67 6.04 -6.86
C THR A 51 10.31 7.07 -5.93
N ALA A 52 9.72 7.32 -4.77
CA ALA A 52 10.29 8.24 -3.78
C ALA A 52 11.63 7.72 -3.20
N ALA A 53 11.75 6.41 -2.97
CA ALA A 53 13.01 5.80 -2.54
C ALA A 53 14.11 5.92 -3.61
N ALA A 54 13.76 5.72 -4.89
CA ALA A 54 14.67 5.89 -6.01
C ALA A 54 15.12 7.35 -6.14
N TYR A 55 14.17 8.29 -6.03
CA TYR A 55 14.45 9.72 -6.07
C TYR A 55 15.47 10.13 -5.00
N GLU A 56 15.27 9.74 -3.74
CA GLU A 56 16.20 10.06 -2.66
C GLU A 56 17.56 9.34 -2.78
N GLY A 57 17.57 8.09 -3.26
CA GLY A 57 18.81 7.36 -3.55
C GLY A 57 19.64 8.05 -4.65
N LEU A 58 19.01 8.48 -5.73
CA LEU A 58 19.65 9.20 -6.84
C LEU A 58 20.19 10.56 -6.40
N LEU A 59 19.40 11.33 -5.62
CA LEU A 59 19.88 12.59 -5.04
C LEU A 59 21.04 12.41 -4.05
N ALA A 60 21.21 11.21 -3.50
CA ALA A 60 22.35 10.83 -2.68
C ALA A 60 23.55 10.31 -3.50
N GLY A 61 23.49 10.38 -4.83
CA GLY A 61 24.55 9.96 -5.75
C GLY A 61 24.73 8.45 -5.84
N LYS A 62 23.65 7.67 -5.60
CA LYS A 62 23.71 6.20 -5.59
C LYS A 62 23.40 5.58 -6.95
N ASN A 63 23.96 4.39 -7.16
CA ASN A 63 23.59 3.50 -8.26
C ASN A 63 22.34 2.70 -7.89
N VAL A 64 21.19 3.12 -8.41
CA VAL A 64 19.86 2.59 -8.08
C VAL A 64 19.35 1.71 -9.22
N CYS A 65 19.06 0.44 -8.92
CA CYS A 65 18.20 -0.41 -9.76
C CYS A 65 16.76 -0.29 -9.26
N LEU A 66 15.84 0.00 -10.17
CA LEU A 66 14.41 0.08 -9.87
C LEU A 66 13.66 -0.90 -10.79
N THR A 67 12.94 -1.85 -10.21
CA THR A 67 12.09 -2.80 -10.95
C THR A 67 10.62 -2.50 -10.73
N GLU A 68 9.79 -2.75 -11.74
CA GLU A 68 8.34 -2.57 -11.67
C GLU A 68 7.65 -3.60 -12.59
N ILE A 69 6.54 -4.18 -12.14
CA ILE A 69 5.81 -5.17 -12.95
C ILE A 69 5.14 -4.53 -14.17
N THR A 70 4.80 -3.25 -14.09
CA THR A 70 4.29 -2.47 -15.21
C THR A 70 5.40 -1.72 -15.95
N ASP A 71 5.05 -1.07 -17.06
CA ASP A 71 5.92 -0.18 -17.82
C ASP A 71 5.96 1.26 -17.27
N TRP A 72 5.21 1.57 -16.20
CA TRP A 72 5.08 2.90 -15.62
C TRP A 72 5.52 2.95 -14.15
N VAL A 73 6.14 4.06 -13.73
CA VAL A 73 6.37 4.37 -12.31
C VAL A 73 5.22 5.17 -11.73
N GLY A 74 5.07 5.17 -10.41
CA GLY A 74 4.13 6.00 -9.65
C GLY A 74 2.95 5.26 -9.04
N GLY A 75 2.74 3.98 -9.42
CA GLY A 75 1.73 3.09 -8.83
C GLY A 75 0.34 3.73 -8.84
N GLN A 76 -0.15 4.09 -7.65
CA GLN A 76 -1.43 4.74 -7.41
C GLN A 76 -1.73 5.85 -8.44
N ILE A 77 -0.83 6.81 -8.62
CA ILE A 77 -1.13 8.01 -9.43
C ILE A 77 -1.03 7.78 -10.95
N SER A 78 -0.56 6.61 -11.38
CA SER A 78 -0.24 6.30 -12.77
C SER A 78 -0.78 4.92 -13.17
N ALA A 79 -0.01 3.85 -13.00
CA ALA A 79 -0.33 2.49 -13.45
C ALA A 79 -1.64 1.93 -12.87
N GLN A 80 -2.05 2.42 -11.70
CA GLN A 80 -3.30 2.06 -11.01
C GLN A 80 -4.45 3.06 -11.24
N GLY A 81 -4.14 4.24 -11.79
CA GLY A 81 -5.11 5.24 -12.23
C GLY A 81 -5.79 6.06 -11.12
N THR A 82 -5.37 5.98 -9.85
CA THR A 82 -5.85 6.88 -8.78
C THR A 82 -5.09 8.22 -8.77
N SER A 83 -5.10 8.90 -9.93
CA SER A 83 -4.43 10.19 -10.18
C SER A 83 -5.17 11.42 -9.63
N ALA A 84 -5.93 11.23 -8.55
CA ALA A 84 -6.44 12.30 -7.70
C ALA A 84 -5.79 12.13 -6.33
N LEU A 85 -4.97 13.11 -5.93
CA LEU A 85 -4.15 12.99 -4.73
C LEU A 85 -5.02 13.15 -3.48
N ASP A 86 -5.05 12.13 -2.65
CA ASP A 86 -5.81 12.15 -1.40
C ASP A 86 -4.97 12.87 -0.33
N GLU A 87 -5.39 14.09 0.02
CA GLU A 87 -4.61 15.02 0.84
C GLU A 87 -5.47 15.66 1.93
N ARG A 88 -5.05 15.50 3.19
CA ARG A 88 -5.71 16.18 4.31
C ARG A 88 -5.59 17.69 4.18
N GLN A 89 -6.66 18.39 4.56
CA GLN A 89 -6.78 19.83 4.42
C GLN A 89 -5.62 20.58 5.07
N THR A 90 -5.25 20.21 6.30
CA THR A 90 -4.17 20.89 7.02
C THR A 90 -2.79 20.63 6.41
N GLN A 91 -2.48 19.40 5.97
CA GLN A 91 -1.22 19.14 5.25
C GLN A 91 -1.14 19.95 3.96
N ARG A 92 -2.27 20.08 3.26
CA ARG A 92 -2.36 20.75 1.98
C ARG A 92 -2.24 22.27 2.10
N SER A 93 -2.89 22.88 3.08
CA SER A 93 -2.85 24.34 3.29
C SER A 93 -1.48 24.81 3.77
N GLN A 94 -0.79 24.00 4.57
CA GLN A 94 0.55 24.32 5.10
C GLN A 94 1.69 23.73 4.26
N LEU A 95 1.37 22.96 3.21
CA LEU A 95 2.34 22.26 2.34
C LEU A 95 3.31 21.35 3.12
N ILE A 96 2.82 20.66 4.15
CA ILE A 96 3.60 19.72 4.96
C ILE A 96 3.70 18.38 4.22
N TYR A 97 4.62 18.33 3.27
CA TYR A 97 4.92 17.16 2.46
C TYR A 97 6.43 16.99 2.26
N PRO A 98 6.89 15.77 1.94
CA PRO A 98 8.28 15.54 1.56
C PRO A 98 8.67 16.38 0.34
N ARG A 99 9.95 16.82 0.26
CA ARG A 99 10.45 17.65 -0.87
C ARG A 99 10.09 17.12 -2.26
N GLY A 100 10.17 15.80 -2.45
CA GLY A 100 9.90 15.18 -3.75
C GLY A 100 8.42 15.21 -4.10
N TYR A 101 7.54 15.10 -3.10
CA TYR A 101 6.10 15.23 -3.29
C TYR A 101 5.70 16.68 -3.63
N LEU A 102 6.36 17.67 -3.04
CA LEU A 102 6.20 19.08 -3.43
C LEU A 102 6.68 19.33 -4.87
N GLU A 103 7.80 18.73 -5.27
CA GLU A 103 8.30 18.80 -6.64
C GLU A 103 7.33 18.14 -7.64
N LEU A 104 6.73 16.99 -7.29
CA LEU A 104 5.67 16.37 -8.08
C LEU A 104 4.49 17.32 -8.29
N ARG A 105 3.95 17.91 -7.21
CA ARG A 105 2.86 18.89 -7.27
C ARG A 105 3.24 20.08 -8.17
N LYS A 106 4.45 20.61 -7.99
CA LYS A 106 4.96 21.72 -8.80
C LYS A 106 4.96 21.36 -10.29
N ARG A 107 5.50 20.20 -10.67
CA ARG A 107 5.56 19.76 -12.07
C ARG A 107 4.20 19.45 -12.67
N ILE A 108 3.24 18.94 -11.89
CA ILE A 108 1.84 18.80 -12.33
C ILE A 108 1.28 20.18 -12.66
N LYS A 109 1.46 21.17 -11.77
CA LYS A 109 1.01 22.54 -12.01
C LYS A 109 1.68 23.17 -13.23
N GLU A 110 2.97 22.95 -13.43
CA GLU A 110 3.69 23.44 -14.61
C GLU A 110 3.20 22.77 -15.90
N HIS A 111 2.91 21.48 -15.86
CA HIS A 111 2.45 20.73 -17.03
C HIS A 111 1.06 21.17 -17.52
N TYR A 112 0.12 21.45 -16.61
CA TYR A 112 -1.25 21.82 -16.96
C TYR A 112 -1.60 23.31 -16.76
N GLY A 113 -0.68 24.11 -16.21
CA GLY A 113 -0.94 25.47 -15.72
C GLY A 113 -1.73 25.54 -14.40
N LYS A 114 -2.30 24.43 -13.93
CA LYS A 114 -3.02 24.30 -12.65
C LYS A 114 -2.88 22.88 -12.09
N LEU A 115 -3.10 22.70 -10.79
CA LEU A 115 -3.01 21.37 -10.15
C LEU A 115 -4.18 20.44 -10.51
N ASN A 116 -5.36 21.02 -10.75
CA ASN A 116 -6.59 20.29 -11.02
C ASN A 116 -7.12 20.60 -12.44
N PRO A 117 -6.46 20.12 -13.53
CA PRO A 117 -6.96 20.23 -14.92
C PRO A 117 -8.43 19.84 -15.05
N GLY A 118 -8.88 18.83 -14.29
CA GLY A 118 -10.23 18.28 -14.39
C GLY A 118 -11.30 18.92 -13.50
N ASP A 119 -10.98 19.88 -12.64
CA ASP A 119 -11.90 20.44 -11.64
C ASP A 119 -12.69 19.32 -10.90
N CYS A 120 -12.01 18.25 -10.48
CA CYS A 120 -12.59 17.21 -9.63
C CYS A 120 -12.92 17.78 -8.25
N TRP A 121 -13.90 17.24 -7.55
CA TRP A 121 -14.27 17.73 -6.21
C TRP A 121 -13.60 16.98 -5.04
N VAL A 122 -12.97 15.82 -5.28
CA VAL A 122 -12.30 15.05 -4.21
C VAL A 122 -10.93 15.60 -3.82
N SER A 123 -10.24 16.26 -4.74
CA SER A 123 -8.84 16.64 -4.58
C SER A 123 -8.55 18.01 -5.22
N GLU A 124 -7.52 18.69 -4.73
CA GLU A 124 -6.97 19.88 -5.39
C GLU A 124 -5.98 19.52 -6.51
N SER A 125 -5.70 18.23 -6.70
CA SER A 125 -4.76 17.74 -7.72
C SER A 125 -5.31 16.48 -8.37
N CYS A 126 -5.91 16.64 -9.56
CA CYS A 126 -6.45 15.56 -10.39
C CYS A 126 -5.94 15.70 -11.81
N PHE A 127 -5.29 14.67 -12.35
CA PHE A 127 -4.59 14.74 -13.64
C PHE A 127 -4.66 13.41 -14.39
N LEU A 128 -4.18 13.37 -15.64
CA LEU A 128 -4.14 12.12 -16.42
C LEU A 128 -3.07 11.17 -15.86
N PRO A 129 -3.36 9.88 -15.62
CA PRO A 129 -2.40 8.94 -15.04
C PRO A 129 -1.10 8.78 -15.85
N ARG A 130 -1.20 8.78 -17.19
CA ARG A 130 -0.02 8.76 -18.09
C ARG A 130 0.94 9.91 -17.81
N ASP A 131 0.42 11.10 -17.55
CA ASP A 131 1.25 12.27 -17.27
C ASP A 131 1.91 12.18 -15.89
N GLY A 132 1.27 11.48 -14.94
CA GLY A 132 1.87 11.12 -13.65
C GLY A 132 3.16 10.30 -13.82
N ASP A 133 3.14 9.24 -14.64
CA ASP A 133 4.33 8.47 -15.00
C ASP A 133 5.40 9.35 -15.67
N LEU A 134 5.01 10.11 -16.70
CA LEU A 134 5.94 10.96 -17.46
C LEU A 134 6.62 12.03 -16.58
N ILE A 135 5.89 12.62 -15.63
CA ILE A 135 6.43 13.60 -14.68
C ILE A 135 7.41 12.92 -13.72
N LEU A 136 7.02 11.78 -13.14
CA LEU A 136 7.87 11.05 -12.20
C LEU A 136 9.15 10.52 -12.86
N MET A 137 9.08 9.96 -14.07
CA MET A 137 10.27 9.53 -14.80
C MET A 137 11.21 10.70 -15.11
N ARG A 138 10.67 11.89 -15.43
CA ARG A 138 11.49 13.10 -15.58
C ARG A 138 12.14 13.51 -14.25
N MET A 139 11.41 13.47 -13.14
CA MET A 139 11.97 13.75 -11.81
C MET A 139 13.13 12.80 -11.46
N LEU A 140 12.99 11.50 -11.76
CA LEU A 140 14.05 10.52 -11.51
C LEU A 140 15.28 10.77 -12.39
N LYS A 141 15.10 11.07 -13.68
CA LYS A 141 16.20 11.42 -14.60
C LYS A 141 16.94 12.68 -14.14
N ASP A 142 16.20 13.71 -13.74
CA ASP A 142 16.80 14.96 -13.23
C ASP A 142 17.56 14.73 -11.91
N ALA A 143 17.01 13.90 -11.01
CA ALA A 143 17.68 13.52 -9.76
C ALA A 143 18.99 12.78 -10.00
N ALA A 144 19.02 11.84 -10.96
CA ALA A 144 20.22 11.14 -11.37
C ALA A 144 21.30 12.12 -11.86
N ASN A 145 20.92 13.04 -12.75
CA ASN A 145 21.84 14.02 -13.34
C ASN A 145 22.39 15.02 -12.30
N LYS A 146 21.57 15.46 -11.33
CA LYS A 146 21.94 16.54 -10.40
C LYS A 146 23.05 16.17 -9.42
N HIS A 147 23.16 14.90 -9.03
CA HIS A 147 24.08 14.46 -7.97
C HIS A 147 24.94 13.25 -8.37
N ASN A 148 25.16 13.05 -9.68
CA ASN A 148 25.91 11.93 -10.24
C ASN A 148 25.40 10.54 -9.77
N GLY A 149 24.09 10.42 -9.52
CA GLY A 149 23.45 9.13 -9.30
C GLY A 149 23.18 8.42 -10.62
N THR A 150 23.08 7.09 -10.59
CA THR A 150 22.75 6.31 -11.80
C THR A 150 21.42 5.60 -11.60
N LEU A 151 20.44 5.89 -12.47
CA LEU A 151 19.20 5.13 -12.53
C LEU A 151 19.34 4.00 -13.56
N LYS A 152 19.14 2.76 -13.11
CA LYS A 152 18.92 1.59 -13.95
C LYS A 152 17.47 1.15 -13.82
N TRP A 153 16.65 1.52 -14.80
CA TRP A 153 15.21 1.27 -14.82
C TRP A 153 14.88 -0.05 -15.52
N PHE A 154 14.13 -0.91 -14.83
CA PHE A 154 13.69 -2.22 -15.31
C PHE A 154 12.15 -2.29 -15.30
N PRO A 155 11.48 -1.74 -16.32
CA PRO A 155 10.04 -1.89 -16.48
C PRO A 155 9.70 -3.36 -16.77
N SER A 156 8.46 -3.74 -16.52
CA SER A 156 7.95 -5.07 -16.86
C SER A 156 8.83 -6.19 -16.29
N THR A 157 9.24 -6.03 -15.04
CA THR A 157 10.22 -6.89 -14.38
C THR A 157 9.72 -7.34 -13.02
N VAL A 158 9.65 -8.65 -12.83
CA VAL A 158 9.23 -9.28 -11.57
C VAL A 158 10.40 -9.99 -10.90
N ILE A 159 10.41 -10.03 -9.57
CA ILE A 159 11.38 -10.86 -8.84
C ILE A 159 10.90 -12.30 -8.80
N LYS A 160 11.80 -13.21 -9.13
CA LYS A 160 11.53 -14.65 -9.23
C LYS A 160 12.16 -15.46 -8.12
N ASP A 161 13.37 -15.12 -7.70
CA ASP A 161 14.12 -15.87 -6.69
C ASP A 161 15.09 -14.97 -5.90
N ILE A 162 15.46 -15.39 -4.70
CA ILE A 162 16.27 -14.62 -3.75
C ILE A 162 17.31 -15.52 -3.11
N ASN A 163 18.58 -15.13 -3.24
CA ASN A 163 19.67 -15.77 -2.53
C ASN A 163 19.88 -15.10 -1.17
N ILE A 164 19.69 -15.84 -0.08
CA ILE A 164 19.89 -15.35 1.28
C ILE A 164 21.01 -16.14 1.94
N GLY A 165 21.97 -15.43 2.52
CA GLY A 165 23.08 -16.04 3.24
C GLY A 165 23.78 -15.07 4.18
N LYS A 166 24.93 -15.47 4.71
CA LYS A 166 25.82 -14.54 5.40
C LYS A 166 26.63 -13.77 4.37
N ASN A 167 26.86 -12.48 4.59
CA ASN A 167 27.73 -11.71 3.70
C ASN A 167 29.15 -12.32 3.71
N PRO A 168 29.66 -12.87 2.59
CA PRO A 168 31.00 -13.44 2.53
C PRO A 168 32.10 -12.38 2.70
N ARG A 169 31.79 -11.10 2.50
CA ARG A 169 32.71 -9.96 2.63
C ARG A 169 32.69 -9.32 4.02
N GLY A 170 32.06 -9.92 5.02
CA GLY A 170 32.14 -9.44 6.41
C GLY A 170 30.92 -8.66 6.86
N GLY A 171 29.90 -9.39 7.28
CA GLY A 171 28.70 -8.87 7.94
C GLY A 171 28.14 -9.89 8.92
N THR A 172 27.29 -9.43 9.85
CA THR A 172 26.55 -10.33 10.75
C THR A 172 25.16 -10.63 10.19
N GLY A 173 24.56 -11.73 10.66
CA GLY A 173 23.17 -12.10 10.34
C GLY A 173 22.96 -12.62 8.91
N LYS A 174 21.69 -12.76 8.54
CA LYS A 174 21.28 -13.14 7.17
C LYS A 174 21.05 -11.89 6.34
N GLN A 175 21.45 -11.94 5.08
CA GLN A 175 21.37 -10.86 4.11
C GLN A 175 20.97 -11.41 2.75
N ILE A 176 20.34 -10.55 1.95
CA ILE A 176 20.08 -10.81 0.54
C ILE A 176 21.40 -10.61 -0.21
N LEU A 177 21.92 -11.67 -0.82
CA LEU A 177 23.20 -11.69 -1.54
C LEU A 177 23.04 -11.45 -3.03
N SER A 178 21.93 -11.90 -3.61
CA SER A 178 21.54 -11.68 -5.00
C SER A 178 20.07 -11.96 -5.21
N MET A 179 19.50 -11.46 -6.30
CA MET A 179 18.11 -11.72 -6.68
C MET A 179 18.04 -12.09 -8.16
N ILE A 180 17.17 -13.03 -8.50
CA ILE A 180 16.81 -13.34 -9.88
C ILE A 180 15.50 -12.63 -10.20
N ALA A 181 15.48 -11.95 -11.33
CA ALA A 181 14.32 -11.29 -11.88
C ALA A 181 14.06 -11.76 -13.31
N ILE A 182 12.80 -11.65 -13.73
CA ILE A 182 12.36 -11.89 -15.10
C ILE A 182 11.84 -10.58 -15.63
N GLN A 183 12.58 -10.00 -16.57
CA GLN A 183 12.08 -8.91 -17.40
C GLN A 183 11.38 -9.50 -18.61
N HIS A 184 10.22 -8.98 -18.96
CA HIS A 184 9.45 -9.43 -20.11
C HIS A 184 9.10 -8.27 -21.03
N GLN A 185 9.09 -8.55 -22.33
CA GLN A 185 8.66 -7.62 -23.37
C GLN A 185 7.71 -8.32 -24.33
N SER A 186 7.03 -7.56 -25.19
CA SER A 186 6.23 -8.17 -26.27
C SER A 186 7.12 -9.05 -27.14
N ALA A 187 6.69 -10.28 -27.41
CA ALA A 187 7.38 -11.18 -28.31
C ALA A 187 7.45 -10.61 -29.73
N ASP A 188 8.51 -10.93 -30.48
CA ASP A 188 8.74 -10.34 -31.80
C ASP A 188 7.55 -10.53 -32.77
N GLY A 189 7.17 -9.45 -33.45
CA GLY A 189 5.99 -9.39 -34.31
C GLY A 189 4.63 -9.60 -33.61
N LYS A 190 4.54 -9.55 -32.27
CA LYS A 190 3.30 -9.74 -31.50
C LYS A 190 2.69 -8.42 -30.99
N LEU A 191 1.57 -8.57 -30.30
CA LEU A 191 0.78 -7.47 -29.74
C LEU A 191 1.55 -6.76 -28.61
N PRO A 192 1.43 -5.43 -28.46
CA PRO A 192 2.13 -4.67 -27.41
C PRO A 192 1.83 -5.17 -25.99
N LEU A 193 2.76 -4.93 -25.04
CA LEU A 193 2.70 -5.41 -23.65
C LEU A 193 1.34 -5.19 -22.96
N ASN A 194 0.73 -4.03 -23.18
CA ASN A 194 -0.53 -3.61 -22.54
C ASN A 194 -1.80 -3.99 -23.33
N THR A 195 -1.71 -5.06 -24.13
CA THR A 195 -2.84 -5.54 -24.94
C THR A 195 -3.82 -6.34 -24.08
N TYR A 196 -3.29 -7.22 -23.23
CA TYR A 196 -4.07 -8.14 -22.41
C TYR A 196 -4.19 -7.60 -20.99
N PRO A 197 -5.32 -7.87 -20.31
CA PRO A 197 -5.46 -7.52 -18.91
C PRO A 197 -4.54 -8.37 -18.02
N LEU A 198 -4.25 -7.87 -16.82
CA LEU A 198 -3.27 -8.46 -15.92
C LEU A 198 -3.59 -9.92 -15.55
N SER A 199 -4.87 -10.26 -15.37
CA SER A 199 -5.28 -11.64 -15.10
C SER A 199 -4.83 -12.66 -16.17
N GLN A 200 -4.57 -12.21 -17.40
CA GLN A 200 -4.10 -13.08 -18.48
C GLN A 200 -2.56 -13.14 -18.60
N THR A 201 -1.85 -12.20 -17.97
CA THR A 201 -0.41 -12.02 -18.14
C THR A 201 0.38 -12.23 -16.85
N ILE A 202 -0.26 -12.16 -15.68
CA ILE A 202 0.41 -12.21 -14.38
C ILE A 202 1.23 -13.47 -14.24
N GLU A 203 0.66 -14.66 -14.47
CA GLU A 203 1.42 -15.91 -14.35
C GLU A 203 2.53 -16.03 -15.38
N ASP A 204 2.24 -15.64 -16.63
CA ASP A 204 3.22 -15.61 -17.72
C ASP A 204 4.43 -14.74 -17.35
N SER A 205 4.22 -13.60 -16.70
CA SER A 205 5.27 -12.68 -16.26
C SER A 205 6.30 -13.31 -15.32
N TYR A 206 5.92 -14.33 -14.54
CA TYR A 206 6.82 -15.05 -13.63
C TYR A 206 7.39 -16.35 -14.22
N ARG A 207 7.05 -16.74 -15.45
CA ARG A 207 7.63 -17.94 -16.09
C ARG A 207 9.02 -17.63 -16.66
N TYR A 208 9.93 -18.59 -16.51
CA TYR A 208 11.29 -18.45 -17.02
C TYR A 208 11.35 -18.57 -18.53
N GLU A 209 10.43 -19.35 -19.09
CA GLU A 209 10.33 -19.65 -20.50
C GLU A 209 9.65 -18.52 -21.27
N ASP A 210 10.09 -18.31 -22.51
CA ASP A 210 9.36 -17.47 -23.46
C ASP A 210 7.96 -18.03 -23.70
N SER A 211 7.03 -17.15 -24.04
CA SER A 211 5.65 -17.50 -24.30
C SER A 211 5.19 -16.92 -25.63
N PRO A 212 4.03 -17.35 -26.17
CA PRO A 212 3.44 -16.71 -27.35
C PRO A 212 3.16 -15.20 -27.19
N ARG A 213 3.19 -14.67 -25.95
CA ARG A 213 3.00 -13.24 -25.65
C ARG A 213 4.32 -12.52 -25.40
N PHE A 214 5.27 -13.17 -24.73
CA PHE A 214 6.40 -12.48 -24.14
C PHE A 214 7.75 -13.19 -24.37
N ASP A 215 8.72 -12.40 -24.79
CA ASP A 215 10.15 -12.76 -24.70
C ASP A 215 10.67 -12.40 -23.30
N LYS A 216 11.49 -13.26 -22.71
CA LYS A 216 11.97 -13.16 -21.33
C LYS A 216 13.48 -12.99 -21.27
N THR A 217 13.91 -12.03 -20.46
CA THR A 217 15.30 -11.86 -20.05
C THR A 217 15.44 -12.18 -18.56
N ILE A 218 16.25 -13.17 -18.23
CA ILE A 218 16.60 -13.53 -16.85
C ILE A 218 17.73 -12.62 -16.39
N ILE A 219 17.46 -11.81 -15.37
CA ILE A 219 18.41 -10.85 -14.82
C ILE A 219 18.83 -11.30 -13.42
N ARG A 220 20.14 -11.32 -13.16
CA ARG A 220 20.69 -11.47 -11.82
C ARG A 220 21.13 -10.12 -11.28
N PHE A 221 20.50 -9.66 -10.22
CA PHE A 221 20.95 -8.49 -9.47
C PHE A 221 21.97 -8.89 -8.40
N THR A 222 23.07 -8.14 -8.31
CA THR A 222 24.14 -8.34 -7.32
C THR A 222 24.63 -7.01 -6.76
N PRO A 223 25.26 -7.01 -5.58
CA PRO A 223 26.02 -5.85 -5.14
C PRO A 223 27.23 -5.56 -6.05
N ASP A 224 27.77 -4.35 -5.94
CA ASP A 224 29.04 -3.96 -6.58
C ASP A 224 30.20 -4.82 -6.03
N LYS A 225 30.94 -5.47 -6.93
CA LYS A 225 32.03 -6.39 -6.58
C LYS A 225 33.31 -5.69 -6.18
N ASN A 226 33.49 -4.42 -6.55
CA ASN A 226 34.73 -3.68 -6.32
C ASN A 226 34.81 -3.04 -4.92
N LYS A 227 33.76 -3.15 -4.11
CA LYS A 227 33.74 -2.63 -2.74
C LYS A 227 34.41 -3.57 -1.72
N LYS A 228 35.10 -2.97 -0.75
CA LYS A 228 35.80 -3.63 0.37
C LYS A 228 34.82 -4.30 1.34
N GLN A 229 35.36 -4.97 2.35
CA GLN A 229 34.57 -5.58 3.43
C GLN A 229 33.67 -4.53 4.11
N GLU A 230 32.37 -4.67 3.95
CA GLU A 230 31.35 -3.81 4.54
C GLU A 230 30.27 -4.68 5.20
N PRO A 231 29.61 -4.19 6.28
CA PRO A 231 28.60 -4.98 6.98
C PRO A 231 27.42 -5.37 6.08
N ALA A 232 27.15 -4.62 5.01
CA ALA A 232 26.33 -5.04 3.88
C ALA A 232 26.87 -4.38 2.60
N ASP A 233 26.86 -5.11 1.49
CA ASP A 233 27.43 -4.63 0.22
C ASP A 233 26.46 -3.77 -0.62
N TRP A 234 25.17 -3.84 -0.29
CA TRP A 234 24.05 -3.17 -0.94
C TRP A 234 22.81 -3.28 -0.04
N TYR A 235 21.79 -2.48 -0.35
CA TYR A 235 20.49 -2.55 0.32
C TYR A 235 19.38 -2.88 -0.66
N VAL A 236 18.48 -3.76 -0.23
CA VAL A 236 17.25 -4.08 -0.96
C VAL A 236 16.08 -3.37 -0.28
N ILE A 237 15.23 -2.71 -1.05
CA ILE A 237 14.03 -2.02 -0.59
C ILE A 237 12.81 -2.69 -1.23
N GLU A 238 11.95 -3.26 -0.41
CA GLU A 238 10.62 -3.74 -0.79
C GLU A 238 9.64 -2.57 -0.83
N ALA A 239 9.13 -2.30 -2.02
CA ALA A 239 8.17 -1.25 -2.33
C ALA A 239 7.04 -1.75 -3.25
N THR A 240 6.89 -3.06 -3.43
CA THR A 240 5.78 -3.64 -4.20
C THR A 240 4.46 -3.40 -3.49
N GLU A 241 3.38 -3.38 -4.26
CA GLU A 241 2.03 -3.06 -3.77
C GLU A 241 1.48 -4.10 -2.77
N THR A 242 2.03 -5.31 -2.75
CA THR A 242 1.51 -6.43 -1.94
C THR A 242 2.54 -7.09 -1.03
N GLY A 243 3.78 -6.58 -0.99
CA GLY A 243 4.87 -7.17 -0.22
C GLY A 243 5.30 -8.52 -0.79
N GLU A 244 5.65 -8.57 -2.06
CA GLU A 244 6.01 -9.81 -2.76
C GLU A 244 7.27 -10.47 -2.19
N ILE A 245 8.31 -9.69 -1.90
CA ILE A 245 9.56 -10.15 -1.30
C ILE A 245 9.30 -10.66 0.12
N ILE A 246 8.37 -10.03 0.85
CA ILE A 246 7.93 -10.52 2.17
C ILE A 246 7.29 -11.91 2.04
N GLY A 247 6.41 -12.09 1.06
CA GLY A 247 5.78 -13.39 0.78
C GLY A 247 6.80 -14.47 0.38
N LEU A 248 7.74 -14.12 -0.51
CA LEU A 248 8.76 -15.01 -1.05
C LEU A 248 9.80 -15.43 0.01
N THR A 249 10.31 -14.49 0.80
CA THR A 249 11.31 -14.77 1.85
C THR A 249 10.70 -15.43 3.07
N GLY A 250 9.42 -15.19 3.34
CA GLY A 250 8.73 -15.73 4.48
C GLY A 250 9.11 -15.12 5.83
N ILE A 251 9.69 -13.92 5.82
CA ILE A 251 9.91 -13.18 7.06
C ILE A 251 8.59 -12.98 7.82
N PRO A 252 8.62 -12.83 9.15
CA PRO A 252 7.40 -12.67 9.94
C PRO A 252 6.56 -11.48 9.45
N HIS A 253 5.28 -11.74 9.16
CA HIS A 253 4.33 -10.73 8.68
C HIS A 253 2.89 -11.10 9.06
N ARG A 254 1.98 -10.14 8.88
CA ARG A 254 0.52 -10.29 8.98
C ARG A 254 -0.16 -9.95 7.65
N LEU A 255 -1.37 -10.44 7.47
CA LEU A 255 -2.23 -10.20 6.32
C LEU A 255 -3.68 -10.14 6.79
N GLY A 256 -4.50 -9.32 6.15
CA GLY A 256 -5.93 -9.18 6.46
C GLY A 256 -6.19 -8.62 7.85
N ILE A 257 -7.35 -8.92 8.43
CA ILE A 257 -7.78 -8.37 9.71
C ILE A 257 -6.92 -8.90 10.86
N ASP A 258 -6.42 -7.99 11.71
CA ASP A 258 -5.69 -8.30 12.93
C ASP A 258 -6.62 -8.79 14.06
N PRO A 259 -6.16 -9.66 14.98
CA PRO A 259 -6.97 -10.09 16.12
C PRO A 259 -7.37 -8.94 17.04
N ARG A 260 -8.62 -8.97 17.51
CA ARG A 260 -9.12 -8.01 18.50
C ARG A 260 -8.28 -8.07 19.77
N SER A 261 -7.84 -6.91 20.20
CA SER A 261 -6.99 -6.78 21.39
C SER A 261 -7.17 -5.39 22.01
N TYR A 262 -6.47 -5.12 23.11
CA TYR A 262 -6.43 -3.78 23.69
C TYR A 262 -5.67 -2.76 22.80
N LEU A 263 -4.95 -3.21 21.77
CA LEU A 263 -4.27 -2.34 20.80
C LEU A 263 -5.10 -2.15 19.51
N GLU A 264 -5.96 -3.13 19.21
CA GLU A 264 -6.90 -3.15 18.08
C GLU A 264 -8.33 -3.37 18.59
N PRO A 265 -8.84 -2.49 19.48
CA PRO A 265 -10.11 -2.71 20.16
C PRO A 265 -11.30 -2.73 19.20
N SER A 266 -11.20 -2.08 18.03
CA SER A 266 -12.25 -2.02 17.02
C SER A 266 -12.23 -3.15 16.01
N SER A 267 -11.27 -4.09 16.10
CA SER A 267 -11.17 -5.19 15.14
C SER A 267 -12.46 -6.02 15.07
N SER A 268 -12.89 -6.28 13.83
CA SER A 268 -14.06 -7.10 13.53
C SER A 268 -13.85 -8.59 13.80
N SER A 269 -12.60 -9.04 13.99
CA SER A 269 -12.26 -10.45 14.19
C SER A 269 -11.57 -10.70 15.53
N VAL A 270 -12.09 -11.65 16.32
CA VAL A 270 -11.47 -12.06 17.59
C VAL A 270 -10.11 -12.73 17.35
N ALA A 271 -10.01 -13.58 16.33
CA ALA A 271 -8.79 -14.36 16.02
C ALA A 271 -7.97 -13.78 14.86
N GLY A 272 -8.40 -12.67 14.26
CA GLY A 272 -7.89 -12.18 12.97
C GLY A 272 -8.55 -12.89 11.78
N ASN A 273 -8.32 -12.42 10.56
CA ASN A 273 -8.79 -13.07 9.34
C ASN A 273 -7.86 -12.72 8.16
N PRO A 274 -6.94 -13.63 7.77
CA PRO A 274 -5.96 -13.35 6.73
C PRO A 274 -6.52 -13.36 5.31
N TYR A 275 -7.78 -13.76 5.11
CA TYR A 275 -8.43 -13.79 3.80
C TYR A 275 -9.17 -12.48 3.48
N CYS A 276 -9.54 -11.73 4.52
CA CYS A 276 -10.24 -10.46 4.39
C CYS A 276 -9.23 -9.32 4.34
N THR A 277 -8.72 -9.06 3.14
CA THR A 277 -8.03 -7.82 2.82
C THR A 277 -9.03 -6.76 2.38
N GLN A 278 -8.64 -5.49 2.42
CA GLN A 278 -9.42 -4.41 1.83
C GLN A 278 -9.61 -4.58 0.32
N GLY A 279 -10.70 -4.01 -0.20
CA GLY A 279 -11.03 -4.01 -1.62
C GLY A 279 -9.94 -3.44 -2.51
N PHE A 280 -9.85 -3.98 -3.73
CA PHE A 280 -8.97 -3.47 -4.79
C PHE A 280 -9.79 -3.07 -6.01
N THR A 281 -9.23 -2.24 -6.87
CA THR A 281 -9.99 -1.56 -7.92
C THR A 281 -9.23 -1.54 -9.23
N TYR A 282 -9.82 -2.05 -10.30
CA TYR A 282 -9.39 -1.68 -11.64
C TYR A 282 -10.07 -0.39 -12.03
N THR A 283 -9.27 0.67 -12.19
CA THR A 283 -9.79 1.96 -12.62
C THR A 283 -9.92 2.00 -14.14
N PHE A 284 -10.79 2.88 -14.63
CA PHE A 284 -11.01 3.08 -16.06
C PHE A 284 -11.52 4.49 -16.32
N ALA A 285 -11.27 5.00 -17.52
CA ALA A 285 -11.65 6.36 -17.90
C ALA A 285 -12.93 6.37 -18.75
N ILE A 286 -13.78 7.37 -18.49
CA ILE A 286 -15.00 7.66 -19.24
C ILE A 286 -14.91 9.08 -19.79
N GLU A 287 -15.22 9.27 -21.07
CA GLU A 287 -15.32 10.59 -21.69
C GLU A 287 -16.77 10.98 -21.95
N THR A 288 -17.10 12.25 -21.74
CA THR A 288 -18.41 12.82 -22.07
C THR A 288 -18.49 13.17 -23.55
N MET A 289 -19.57 12.74 -24.20
CA MET A 289 -19.82 12.91 -25.62
C MET A 289 -20.96 13.90 -25.87
N LYS A 290 -20.94 14.57 -27.02
CA LYS A 290 -22.04 15.44 -27.46
C LYS A 290 -23.30 14.63 -27.80
N GLU A 291 -23.10 13.46 -28.39
CA GLU A 291 -24.17 12.59 -28.86
C GLU A 291 -24.27 11.33 -28.00
N SER A 292 -25.47 10.77 -27.93
CA SER A 292 -25.73 9.52 -27.25
C SER A 292 -24.92 8.37 -27.86
N GLN A 293 -24.35 7.54 -26.99
CA GLN A 293 -23.54 6.38 -27.34
C GLN A 293 -24.36 5.09 -27.18
N THR A 294 -24.02 4.09 -27.98
CA THR A 294 -24.57 2.73 -27.83
C THR A 294 -23.59 1.86 -27.05
N HIS A 295 -24.10 1.13 -26.07
CA HIS A 295 -23.29 0.20 -25.27
C HIS A 295 -23.86 -1.21 -25.36
N LYS A 296 -23.02 -2.15 -25.78
CA LYS A 296 -23.33 -3.58 -25.76
C LYS A 296 -23.18 -4.11 -24.34
N MET A 297 -24.16 -4.87 -23.88
CA MET A 297 -24.11 -5.54 -22.58
C MET A 297 -22.98 -6.58 -22.57
N PRO A 298 -22.03 -6.51 -21.63
CA PRO A 298 -21.04 -7.57 -21.43
C PRO A 298 -21.72 -8.88 -21.02
N ILE A 299 -21.19 -10.02 -21.49
CA ILE A 299 -21.77 -11.35 -21.22
C ILE A 299 -21.83 -11.68 -19.71
N PHE A 300 -20.90 -11.14 -18.93
CA PHE A 300 -20.81 -11.33 -17.48
C PHE A 300 -21.63 -10.30 -16.69
N TYR A 301 -22.26 -9.30 -17.32
CA TYR A 301 -22.89 -8.20 -16.61
C TYR A 301 -23.96 -8.65 -15.60
N SER A 302 -24.79 -9.64 -15.94
CA SER A 302 -25.84 -10.15 -15.06
C SER A 302 -25.31 -10.73 -13.75
N GLN A 303 -24.06 -11.23 -13.74
CA GLN A 303 -23.39 -11.74 -12.55
C GLN A 303 -23.07 -10.61 -11.55
N TYR A 304 -22.64 -9.45 -12.05
CA TYR A 304 -22.19 -8.32 -11.22
C TYR A 304 -23.26 -7.26 -10.99
N ALA A 305 -24.31 -7.17 -11.83
CA ALA A 305 -25.37 -6.19 -11.69
C ALA A 305 -25.99 -6.10 -10.26
N PRO A 306 -26.14 -7.21 -9.50
CA PRO A 306 -26.62 -7.16 -8.11
C PRO A 306 -25.66 -6.54 -7.08
N TYR A 307 -24.43 -6.19 -7.48
CA TYR A 307 -23.40 -5.60 -6.64
C TYR A 307 -23.39 -4.06 -6.67
N TYR A 308 -23.77 -3.46 -7.80
CA TYR A 308 -23.52 -2.04 -8.03
C TYR A 308 -24.51 -1.12 -7.33
N SER A 309 -23.99 -0.02 -6.80
CA SER A 309 -24.76 1.01 -6.12
C SER A 309 -24.03 2.36 -6.09
N TYR A 310 -24.81 3.43 -6.01
CA TYR A 310 -24.33 4.74 -5.58
C TYR A 310 -24.02 4.83 -4.08
N GLU A 311 -24.22 3.74 -3.34
CA GLU A 311 -24.00 3.54 -1.90
C GLU A 311 -24.98 4.33 -1.01
N LEU A 312 -25.09 5.65 -1.21
CA LEU A 312 -25.89 6.54 -0.38
C LEU A 312 -26.82 7.39 -1.25
N LYS A 313 -28.04 7.63 -0.77
CA LYS A 313 -29.01 8.53 -1.45
C LYS A 313 -28.43 9.91 -1.76
N ARG A 314 -27.60 10.46 -0.87
CA ARG A 314 -26.94 11.77 -1.06
C ARG A 314 -25.84 11.76 -2.14
N LEU A 315 -25.39 10.59 -2.59
CA LEU A 315 -24.38 10.43 -3.65
C LEU A 315 -24.99 9.90 -4.95
N ALA A 316 -26.29 9.61 -4.96
CA ALA A 316 -27.01 8.99 -6.07
C ALA A 316 -27.34 9.94 -7.22
N ASP A 317 -26.31 10.60 -7.74
CA ASP A 317 -26.36 11.44 -8.94
C ASP A 317 -25.17 11.10 -9.83
N PHE A 318 -25.44 10.81 -11.10
CA PHE A 318 -24.39 10.43 -12.04
C PHE A 318 -23.33 11.52 -12.19
N ASP A 319 -23.74 12.78 -12.35
CA ASP A 319 -22.80 13.89 -12.57
C ASP A 319 -21.90 14.10 -11.35
N LEU A 320 -22.44 13.90 -10.15
CA LEU A 320 -21.66 13.92 -8.91
C LEU A 320 -20.59 12.81 -8.91
N VAL A 321 -20.96 11.57 -9.21
CA VAL A 321 -20.01 10.44 -9.27
C VAL A 321 -18.98 10.65 -10.36
N TYR A 322 -19.41 11.11 -11.54
CA TYR A 322 -18.51 11.43 -12.64
C TYR A 322 -17.50 12.51 -12.24
N THR A 323 -17.95 13.57 -11.58
CA THR A 323 -17.08 14.70 -11.20
C THR A 323 -16.21 14.43 -9.97
N TYR A 324 -16.42 13.31 -9.27
CA TYR A 324 -15.62 12.89 -8.12
C TYR A 324 -14.14 12.85 -8.48
N ARG A 325 -13.81 12.21 -9.60
CA ARG A 325 -12.46 12.06 -10.14
C ARG A 325 -12.43 12.45 -11.63
N ARG A 326 -13.01 13.61 -11.96
CA ARG A 326 -12.83 14.21 -13.29
C ARG A 326 -11.38 14.69 -13.42
N ILE A 327 -10.63 14.04 -14.30
CA ILE A 327 -9.18 14.24 -14.48
C ILE A 327 -8.86 15.22 -15.62
N TRP A 328 -9.84 15.50 -16.48
CA TRP A 328 -9.73 16.48 -17.55
C TRP A 328 -11.07 17.19 -17.76
N ASN A 329 -11.00 18.52 -17.92
CA ASN A 329 -12.14 19.38 -18.19
C ASN A 329 -11.73 20.35 -19.31
N GLN A 330 -12.41 20.25 -20.44
CA GLN A 330 -12.13 21.10 -21.60
C GLN A 330 -12.87 22.44 -21.51
N LYS A 331 -14.11 22.40 -21.01
CA LYS A 331 -14.97 23.57 -20.86
C LYS A 331 -15.75 23.48 -19.56
N LYS A 332 -15.66 24.54 -18.76
CA LYS A 332 -16.42 24.63 -17.51
C LYS A 332 -17.93 24.56 -17.78
N GLY A 333 -18.58 23.54 -17.22
CA GLY A 333 -20.03 23.38 -17.25
C GLY A 333 -20.75 24.22 -16.21
N ASN A 334 -22.09 24.15 -16.23
CA ASN A 334 -22.94 24.84 -15.26
C ASN A 334 -22.78 24.25 -13.86
N THR A 335 -22.88 25.09 -12.83
CA THR A 335 -22.86 24.64 -11.44
C THR A 335 -24.13 23.85 -11.10
N LYS A 336 -23.97 22.73 -10.39
CA LYS A 336 -25.04 21.89 -9.85
C LYS A 336 -24.73 21.57 -8.39
N LYS A 337 -25.77 21.49 -7.57
CA LYS A 337 -25.68 21.07 -6.16
C LYS A 337 -26.52 19.83 -5.96
N PHE A 338 -25.91 18.77 -5.40
CA PHE A 338 -26.62 17.53 -5.06
C PHE A 338 -26.06 16.97 -3.76
N GLY A 339 -26.93 16.51 -2.85
CA GLY A 339 -26.51 15.89 -1.59
C GLY A 339 -25.59 16.72 -0.70
N GLY A 340 -25.64 18.06 -0.83
CA GLY A 340 -24.77 19.00 -0.12
C GLY A 340 -23.44 19.31 -0.81
N ILE A 341 -23.13 18.68 -1.94
CA ILE A 341 -21.88 18.87 -2.69
C ILE A 341 -22.14 19.76 -3.91
N ASN A 342 -21.28 20.75 -4.11
CA ASN A 342 -21.27 21.61 -5.30
C ASN A 342 -20.24 21.10 -6.30
N PHE A 343 -20.64 20.99 -7.57
CA PHE A 343 -19.76 20.60 -8.67
C PHE A 343 -20.26 21.23 -9.98
N THR A 344 -19.49 21.14 -11.06
CA THR A 344 -19.94 21.58 -12.40
C THR A 344 -20.34 20.37 -13.23
N VAL A 345 -21.48 20.44 -13.91
CA VAL A 345 -21.96 19.37 -14.79
C VAL A 345 -20.90 19.02 -15.87
N PRO A 346 -20.69 17.74 -16.19
CA PRO A 346 -19.78 17.33 -17.25
C PRO A 346 -20.13 17.94 -18.62
N THR A 347 -19.13 18.31 -19.40
CA THR A 347 -19.32 18.79 -20.78
C THR A 347 -18.61 17.90 -21.78
N PRO A 348 -19.01 17.90 -23.08
CA PRO A 348 -18.32 17.09 -24.09
C PRO A 348 -16.81 17.33 -24.10
N GLY A 349 -16.03 16.23 -24.09
CA GLY A 349 -14.57 16.25 -23.97
C GLY A 349 -14.04 16.12 -22.54
N ASP A 350 -14.88 16.26 -21.51
CA ASP A 350 -14.47 15.96 -20.14
C ASP A 350 -14.10 14.47 -20.01
N ILE A 351 -13.10 14.16 -19.17
CA ILE A 351 -12.67 12.79 -18.88
C ILE A 351 -12.70 12.56 -17.37
N SER A 352 -13.30 11.46 -16.95
CA SER A 352 -13.36 11.04 -15.55
C SER A 352 -12.82 9.64 -15.35
N MET A 353 -12.02 9.48 -14.31
CA MET A 353 -11.52 8.19 -13.86
C MET A 353 -12.45 7.60 -12.81
N GLN A 354 -12.85 6.33 -12.97
CA GLN A 354 -13.77 5.68 -12.06
C GLN A 354 -13.04 4.88 -10.98
N ASN A 355 -13.41 5.13 -9.72
CA ASN A 355 -13.02 4.39 -8.52
C ASN A 355 -14.12 4.62 -7.47
N TRP A 356 -14.99 3.63 -7.26
CA TRP A 356 -16.19 3.76 -6.43
C TRP A 356 -16.44 2.49 -5.59
N THR A 357 -16.72 2.67 -4.30
CA THR A 357 -16.80 1.60 -3.28
C THR A 357 -17.82 0.50 -3.59
N TRP A 358 -19.06 0.89 -3.93
CA TRP A 358 -20.07 -0.06 -4.42
C TRP A 358 -20.15 -0.07 -5.95
N GLY A 359 -19.02 0.19 -6.61
CA GLY A 359 -18.89 0.20 -8.06
C GLY A 359 -17.81 -0.78 -8.50
N ASN A 360 -16.68 -0.24 -8.98
CA ASN A 360 -15.57 -1.02 -9.50
C ASN A 360 -14.57 -1.50 -8.43
N ASP A 361 -14.78 -1.18 -7.16
CA ASP A 361 -14.07 -1.85 -6.06
C ASP A 361 -14.53 -3.30 -5.96
N TYR A 362 -13.63 -4.25 -6.18
CA TYR A 362 -13.90 -5.67 -5.98
C TYR A 362 -13.36 -6.09 -4.60
N ARG A 363 -14.21 -6.71 -3.78
CA ARG A 363 -14.01 -6.83 -2.33
C ARG A 363 -14.07 -8.30 -1.83
N PRO A 364 -13.20 -9.20 -2.35
CA PRO A 364 -13.16 -10.58 -1.87
C PRO A 364 -12.71 -10.65 -0.40
N GLY A 365 -13.06 -11.72 0.28
CA GLY A 365 -12.82 -11.84 1.73
C GLY A 365 -12.74 -13.26 2.28
N ASN A 366 -12.77 -14.26 1.39
CA ASN A 366 -12.89 -15.67 1.73
C ASN A 366 -11.69 -16.47 1.20
N PRO A 367 -11.37 -17.64 1.77
CA PRO A 367 -10.27 -18.50 1.28
C PRO A 367 -10.38 -18.91 -0.20
N GLN A 368 -11.59 -18.87 -0.77
CA GLN A 368 -11.86 -19.19 -2.16
C GLN A 368 -11.51 -18.05 -3.12
N ASP A 369 -11.57 -16.79 -2.68
CA ASP A 369 -11.49 -15.61 -3.55
C ASP A 369 -10.54 -14.50 -3.09
N ASN A 370 -9.87 -14.65 -1.94
CA ASN A 370 -8.90 -13.68 -1.47
C ASN A 370 -7.85 -13.36 -2.56
N LEU A 371 -7.55 -12.07 -2.76
CA LEU A 371 -6.62 -11.62 -3.79
C LEU A 371 -5.18 -12.03 -3.45
N ILE A 372 -4.73 -11.75 -2.23
CA ILE A 372 -3.37 -12.00 -1.78
C ILE A 372 -3.33 -13.37 -1.11
N TYR A 373 -2.54 -14.30 -1.65
CA TYR A 373 -2.43 -15.62 -1.05
C TYR A 373 -1.80 -15.56 0.34
N THR A 374 -2.40 -16.29 1.29
CA THR A 374 -1.82 -16.53 2.61
C THR A 374 -0.58 -17.41 2.49
N ARG A 375 0.29 -17.42 3.51
CA ARG A 375 1.47 -18.30 3.51
C ARG A 375 1.11 -19.78 3.33
N GLN A 376 0.01 -20.22 3.94
CA GLN A 376 -0.50 -21.58 3.76
C GLN A 376 -0.90 -21.85 2.31
N GLN A 377 -1.66 -20.95 1.68
CA GLN A 377 -2.04 -21.10 0.27
C GLN A 377 -0.83 -21.06 -0.68
N LEU A 378 0.19 -20.23 -0.39
CA LEU A 378 1.45 -20.21 -1.13
C LEU A 378 2.19 -21.55 -1.04
N GLN A 379 2.12 -22.22 0.11
CA GLN A 379 2.72 -23.54 0.30
C GLN A 379 1.93 -24.63 -0.43
N GLU A 380 0.60 -24.62 -0.31
CA GLU A 380 -0.31 -25.57 -0.97
C GLU A 380 -0.22 -25.48 -2.51
N THR A 381 -0.14 -24.27 -3.06
CA THR A 381 0.06 -24.03 -4.50
C THR A 381 1.48 -24.30 -4.97
N GLY A 382 2.42 -24.56 -4.05
CA GLY A 382 3.81 -24.82 -4.34
C GLY A 382 4.65 -23.60 -4.72
N GLN A 383 4.12 -22.37 -4.61
CA GLN A 383 4.83 -21.14 -4.94
C GLN A 383 6.06 -20.88 -4.05
N LEU A 384 6.08 -21.43 -2.83
CA LEU A 384 7.24 -21.34 -1.93
C LEU A 384 8.36 -22.33 -2.28
N LYS A 385 8.15 -23.22 -3.25
CA LYS A 385 9.24 -24.07 -3.75
C LYS A 385 10.19 -23.23 -4.58
N SER A 386 11.47 -23.57 -4.50
CA SER A 386 12.54 -22.88 -5.21
C SER A 386 12.24 -22.74 -6.71
N GLY A 387 12.38 -21.54 -7.27
CA GLY A 387 12.05 -21.23 -8.67
C GLY A 387 10.56 -21.33 -9.06
N LYS A 388 9.63 -21.54 -8.11
CA LYS A 388 8.18 -21.69 -8.39
C LYS A 388 7.33 -20.48 -7.98
N TRP A 389 7.95 -19.39 -7.53
CA TRP A 389 7.23 -18.16 -7.19
C TRP A 389 6.43 -17.59 -8.38
N MET A 390 5.18 -17.19 -8.15
CA MET A 390 4.28 -16.63 -9.18
C MET A 390 3.62 -15.31 -8.74
N GLY A 391 4.30 -14.52 -7.90
CA GLY A 391 3.83 -13.21 -7.43
C GLY A 391 2.85 -13.26 -6.26
N GLY A 392 2.37 -14.45 -5.88
CA GLY A 392 1.55 -14.62 -4.68
C GLY A 392 0.18 -13.94 -4.72
N LEU A 393 -0.38 -13.73 -5.91
CA LEU A 393 -1.73 -13.23 -6.16
C LEU A 393 -2.61 -14.29 -6.83
N ARG A 394 -3.92 -14.22 -6.56
CA ARG A 394 -4.92 -15.08 -7.19
C ARG A 394 -5.37 -14.49 -8.53
N THR A 395 -4.98 -15.16 -9.62
CA THR A 395 -5.34 -14.81 -11.01
C THR A 395 -6.84 -14.65 -11.21
N GLU A 396 -7.65 -15.55 -10.65
CA GLU A 396 -9.11 -15.51 -10.77
C GLU A 396 -9.73 -14.27 -10.12
N SER A 397 -9.19 -13.80 -8.99
CA SER A 397 -9.69 -12.58 -8.34
C SER A 397 -9.38 -11.35 -9.18
N LEU A 398 -8.19 -11.29 -9.79
CA LEU A 398 -7.84 -10.23 -10.73
C LEU A 398 -8.83 -10.20 -11.91
N ARG A 399 -9.11 -11.36 -12.51
CA ARG A 399 -10.10 -11.49 -13.61
C ARG A 399 -11.48 -10.97 -13.19
N LYS A 400 -11.96 -11.38 -12.01
CA LYS A 400 -13.25 -10.91 -11.48
C LYS A 400 -13.27 -9.41 -11.19
N GLY A 401 -12.15 -8.83 -10.75
CA GLY A 401 -12.01 -7.38 -10.60
C GLY A 401 -12.09 -6.62 -11.93
N GLU A 402 -11.50 -7.19 -12.99
CA GLU A 402 -11.56 -6.63 -14.36
C GLU A 402 -12.99 -6.65 -14.91
N GLU A 403 -13.68 -7.79 -14.77
CA GLU A 403 -15.09 -7.92 -15.15
C GLU A 403 -15.99 -6.99 -14.33
N ASN A 404 -15.75 -6.89 -13.02
CA ASN A 404 -16.49 -5.98 -12.15
C ASN A 404 -16.35 -4.51 -12.61
N ALA A 405 -15.16 -4.08 -13.03
CA ALA A 405 -14.94 -2.72 -13.53
C ALA A 405 -15.65 -2.46 -14.87
N LEU A 406 -15.53 -3.38 -15.83
CA LEU A 406 -16.22 -3.27 -17.12
C LEU A 406 -17.75 -3.33 -16.98
N GLY A 407 -18.24 -4.17 -16.07
CA GLY A 407 -19.66 -4.24 -15.72
C GLY A 407 -20.15 -2.96 -15.05
N TYR A 408 -19.31 -2.30 -14.23
CA TYR A 408 -19.65 -1.03 -13.58
C TYR A 408 -19.79 0.10 -14.61
N PHE A 409 -18.93 0.15 -15.63
CA PHE A 409 -19.13 1.06 -16.76
C PHE A 409 -20.51 0.86 -17.40
N TYR A 410 -20.87 -0.38 -17.73
CA TYR A 410 -22.17 -0.67 -18.32
C TYR A 410 -23.33 -0.31 -17.38
N TRP A 411 -23.19 -0.57 -16.07
CA TRP A 411 -24.17 -0.17 -15.06
C TRP A 411 -24.35 1.36 -15.01
N LEU A 412 -23.26 2.12 -15.01
CA LEU A 412 -23.28 3.58 -15.05
C LEU A 412 -24.06 4.09 -16.27
N MET A 413 -23.89 3.46 -17.43
CA MET A 413 -24.55 3.91 -18.65
C MET A 413 -26.00 3.42 -18.81
N ARG A 414 -26.23 2.13 -18.57
CA ARG A 414 -27.45 1.41 -18.96
C ARG A 414 -28.16 0.70 -17.80
N GLY A 415 -27.53 0.60 -16.63
CA GLY A 415 -28.15 0.02 -15.44
C GLY A 415 -29.37 0.82 -14.98
N THR A 416 -30.34 0.13 -14.38
CA THR A 416 -31.59 0.68 -13.84
C THR A 416 -31.87 0.24 -12.40
N THR A 417 -30.99 -0.57 -11.82
CA THR A 417 -31.11 -1.10 -10.46
C THR A 417 -29.96 -0.62 -9.61
N ASP A 418 -30.19 -0.41 -8.31
CA ASP A 418 -29.16 -0.09 -7.34
C ASP A 418 -29.25 -1.09 -6.17
N SER A 419 -28.16 -1.77 -5.85
CA SER A 419 -28.17 -2.87 -4.88
C SER A 419 -28.44 -2.42 -3.43
N GLN A 420 -28.14 -1.16 -3.10
CA GLN A 420 -28.35 -0.60 -1.76
C GLN A 420 -29.61 0.29 -1.70
N LEU A 421 -29.97 0.91 -2.82
CA LEU A 421 -30.99 1.97 -2.85
C LEU A 421 -32.28 1.59 -3.60
N GLY A 422 -32.31 0.46 -4.32
CA GLY A 422 -33.50 -0.07 -4.99
C GLY A 422 -33.62 0.27 -6.49
N LYS A 423 -34.80 0.02 -7.07
CA LYS A 423 -35.03 -0.06 -8.53
C LYS A 423 -35.38 1.27 -9.23
N GLU A 424 -35.32 2.41 -8.54
CA GLU A 424 -35.77 3.70 -9.08
C GLU A 424 -34.70 4.80 -9.05
N VAL A 425 -33.59 4.54 -8.35
CA VAL A 425 -32.55 5.55 -8.12
C VAL A 425 -31.63 5.70 -9.33
N LYS A 426 -31.30 4.58 -9.98
CA LYS A 426 -30.37 4.58 -11.11
C LYS A 426 -31.10 4.89 -12.42
N LYS A 427 -30.73 6.00 -13.05
CA LYS A 427 -31.22 6.41 -14.38
C LYS A 427 -30.20 6.07 -15.47
N ILE A 428 -30.69 5.83 -16.67
CA ILE A 428 -29.85 5.62 -17.87
C ILE A 428 -29.11 6.92 -18.20
N ASN A 429 -27.84 6.81 -18.56
CA ASN A 429 -27.02 7.92 -19.05
C ASN A 429 -26.18 7.43 -20.24
N THR A 430 -26.47 7.91 -21.45
CA THR A 430 -25.86 7.39 -22.68
C THR A 430 -24.84 8.32 -23.31
N ASN A 431 -24.63 9.52 -22.78
CA ASN A 431 -23.75 10.51 -23.41
C ASN A 431 -22.29 10.34 -23.00
N HIS A 432 -21.82 9.10 -22.77
CA HIS A 432 -20.44 8.86 -22.39
C HIS A 432 -19.85 7.62 -23.05
N ARG A 433 -18.55 7.64 -23.35
CA ARG A 433 -17.83 6.50 -23.92
C ARG A 433 -16.77 5.98 -22.95
N PHE A 434 -16.56 4.66 -22.99
CA PHE A 434 -15.43 4.03 -22.32
C PHE A 434 -14.14 4.32 -23.11
N LEU A 435 -13.09 4.78 -22.44
CA LEU A 435 -11.79 5.02 -23.08
C LEU A 435 -10.93 3.77 -23.02
N SER A 436 -10.44 3.36 -24.19
CA SER A 436 -9.55 2.20 -24.37
C SER A 436 -8.60 2.43 -25.54
N GLY A 437 -7.59 1.59 -25.67
CA GLY A 437 -6.52 1.76 -26.66
C GLY A 437 -5.26 2.36 -26.04
N PHE A 438 -4.13 2.24 -26.75
CA PHE A 438 -2.83 2.69 -26.26
C PHE A 438 -2.70 4.22 -26.13
N ASP A 439 -3.63 4.97 -26.70
CA ASP A 439 -3.73 6.42 -26.57
C ASP A 439 -4.70 6.86 -25.47
N SER A 440 -5.39 5.91 -24.82
CA SER A 440 -6.25 6.20 -23.67
C SER A 440 -5.42 6.67 -22.44
N PRO A 441 -6.04 7.32 -21.44
CA PRO A 441 -5.35 7.76 -20.23
C PRO A 441 -4.57 6.67 -19.48
N MET A 442 -4.97 5.40 -19.62
CA MET A 442 -4.30 4.24 -19.02
C MET A 442 -3.27 3.58 -19.96
N GLY A 443 -3.25 3.92 -21.25
CA GLY A 443 -2.31 3.33 -22.21
C GLY A 443 -2.47 1.81 -22.37
N THR A 444 -3.67 1.27 -22.16
CA THR A 444 -3.99 -0.16 -22.29
C THR A 444 -5.03 -0.38 -23.39
N LYS A 445 -4.87 -1.46 -24.17
CA LYS A 445 -5.84 -1.79 -25.23
C LYS A 445 -7.23 -2.05 -24.66
N HIS A 446 -7.30 -2.66 -23.49
CA HIS A 446 -8.54 -2.98 -22.79
C HIS A 446 -9.12 -1.81 -21.96
N GLY A 447 -8.39 -0.70 -21.81
CA GLY A 447 -8.84 0.54 -21.15
C GLY A 447 -8.88 0.53 -19.61
N LEU A 448 -8.65 -0.62 -18.98
CA LEU A 448 -8.49 -0.71 -17.51
C LEU A 448 -7.07 -0.29 -17.10
N SER A 449 -6.89 -0.01 -15.81
CA SER A 449 -5.56 0.21 -15.23
C SER A 449 -4.63 -0.99 -15.45
N LYS A 450 -3.33 -0.72 -15.59
CA LYS A 450 -2.28 -1.73 -15.86
C LYS A 450 -2.11 -2.69 -14.68
N TYR A 451 -2.28 -2.15 -13.48
CA TYR A 451 -2.31 -2.87 -12.22
C TYR A 451 -3.50 -2.36 -11.41
N PRO A 452 -4.18 -3.18 -10.59
CA PRO A 452 -5.27 -2.68 -9.77
C PRO A 452 -4.75 -1.76 -8.66
N TYR A 453 -5.57 -0.79 -8.25
CA TYR A 453 -5.35 -0.09 -7.00
C TYR A 453 -5.59 -1.04 -5.82
N ILE A 454 -4.53 -1.40 -5.11
CA ILE A 454 -4.58 -2.30 -3.95
C ILE A 454 -4.42 -1.48 -2.68
N ARG A 455 -5.30 -1.69 -1.69
CA ARG A 455 -5.31 -0.91 -0.44
C ARG A 455 -4.59 -1.58 0.73
N GLU A 456 -4.22 -2.85 0.60
CA GLU A 456 -3.62 -3.63 1.68
C GLU A 456 -2.58 -4.62 1.16
N ALA A 457 -1.53 -4.85 1.94
CA ALA A 457 -0.40 -5.70 1.60
C ALA A 457 -0.06 -6.69 2.72
N ARG A 458 0.93 -7.55 2.49
CA ARG A 458 1.62 -8.28 3.57
C ARG A 458 2.39 -7.26 4.41
N ARG A 459 2.08 -7.18 5.70
CA ARG A 459 2.64 -6.19 6.64
C ARG A 459 3.65 -6.85 7.56
N ILE A 460 4.92 -6.45 7.48
CA ILE A 460 5.97 -7.08 8.29
C ILE A 460 5.71 -6.96 9.79
N ILE A 461 6.27 -7.87 10.58
CA ILE A 461 6.49 -7.61 12.00
C ILE A 461 7.79 -6.80 12.12
N GLY A 462 7.69 -5.56 12.60
CA GLY A 462 8.83 -4.65 12.73
C GLY A 462 9.86 -5.10 13.76
N ARG A 463 11.00 -4.39 13.80
CA ARG A 463 12.15 -4.75 14.64
C ARG A 463 11.79 -4.78 16.14
N LYS A 464 12.29 -5.81 16.83
CA LYS A 464 12.15 -5.97 18.28
C LYS A 464 12.89 -4.86 19.05
N SER A 465 12.40 -4.55 20.24
CA SER A 465 13.07 -3.68 21.23
C SER A 465 12.74 -4.15 22.64
N SER A 466 13.33 -3.54 23.67
CA SER A 466 13.02 -3.82 25.08
C SER A 466 11.54 -3.62 25.44
N THR A 467 10.85 -2.73 24.71
CA THR A 467 9.41 -2.47 24.89
C THR A 467 8.54 -3.39 24.02
N TYR A 468 9.12 -3.97 22.96
CA TYR A 468 8.43 -4.74 21.93
C TYR A 468 9.14 -6.07 21.66
N ASN A 469 9.10 -6.99 22.64
CA ASN A 469 9.85 -8.26 22.59
C ASN A 469 9.39 -9.21 21.47
N ASN A 470 8.11 -9.11 21.07
CA ASN A 470 7.51 -9.93 20.01
C ASN A 470 7.52 -9.23 18.64
N GLY A 471 8.23 -8.10 18.54
CA GLY A 471 8.24 -7.25 17.37
C GLY A 471 7.27 -6.08 17.47
N PHE A 472 7.39 -5.15 16.52
CA PHE A 472 6.71 -3.86 16.56
C PHE A 472 5.60 -3.77 15.51
N PHE A 473 4.52 -3.06 15.87
CA PHE A 473 3.46 -2.61 14.98
C PHE A 473 2.96 -1.24 15.43
N ILE A 474 2.60 -0.39 14.46
CA ILE A 474 1.70 0.74 14.71
C ILE A 474 0.27 0.20 14.69
N THR A 475 -0.51 0.56 15.71
CA THR A 475 -1.84 -0.01 15.97
C THR A 475 -2.93 1.05 15.93
N GLU A 476 -4.20 0.65 16.01
CA GLU A 476 -5.36 1.52 16.01
C GLU A 476 -5.22 2.63 17.06
N ILE A 477 -4.92 2.25 18.30
CA ILE A 477 -4.82 3.20 19.42
C ILE A 477 -3.62 4.15 19.27
N ASP A 478 -2.69 3.87 18.36
CA ASP A 478 -1.56 4.75 18.10
C ASP A 478 -1.95 6.00 17.32
N ILE A 479 -3.04 5.96 16.55
CA ILE A 479 -3.39 7.04 15.61
C ILE A 479 -4.85 7.49 15.68
N SER A 480 -5.75 6.66 16.18
CA SER A 480 -7.20 6.91 16.17
C SER A 480 -7.61 8.02 17.15
N SER A 481 -8.56 8.86 16.74
CA SER A 481 -9.17 9.88 17.60
C SER A 481 -10.45 9.38 18.32
N ARG A 482 -10.68 8.06 18.34
CA ARG A 482 -11.95 7.47 18.78
C ARG A 482 -12.10 7.44 20.30
N ASN A 483 -13.33 7.60 20.78
CA ASN A 483 -13.70 7.40 22.18
C ASN A 483 -13.80 5.89 22.52
N TYR A 484 -12.95 5.43 23.43
CA TYR A 484 -12.87 4.03 23.87
C TYR A 484 -13.66 3.72 25.15
N GLN A 485 -14.38 4.72 25.70
CA GLN A 485 -15.37 4.52 26.77
C GLN A 485 -16.79 4.25 26.23
N ASP A 486 -17.00 4.33 24.92
CA ASP A 486 -18.28 4.02 24.29
C ASP A 486 -18.79 2.63 24.73
N GLU A 487 -20.11 2.50 24.91
CA GLU A 487 -20.77 1.26 25.32
C GLU A 487 -20.42 0.07 24.42
N PHE A 488 -20.11 0.34 23.15
CA PHE A 488 -19.58 -0.65 22.22
C PHE A 488 -18.39 -1.43 22.81
N TYR A 489 -17.36 -0.74 23.32
CA TYR A 489 -16.13 -1.38 23.81
C TYR A 489 -16.34 -2.15 25.11
N LYS A 490 -17.20 -1.65 26.00
CA LYS A 490 -17.60 -2.37 27.21
C LYS A 490 -18.29 -3.69 26.90
N LYS A 491 -19.06 -3.74 25.82
CA LYS A 491 -19.80 -4.92 25.38
C LYS A 491 -18.94 -5.94 24.64
N ILE A 492 -18.01 -5.50 23.80
CA ILE A 492 -17.28 -6.38 22.87
C ILE A 492 -15.91 -6.84 23.35
N LEU A 493 -15.33 -6.19 24.36
CA LEU A 493 -14.04 -6.55 24.96
C LEU A 493 -14.26 -7.31 26.28
N SER A 494 -13.37 -8.27 26.57
CA SER A 494 -13.34 -8.87 27.91
C SER A 494 -12.98 -7.80 28.95
N LEU A 495 -13.41 -8.00 30.20
CA LEU A 495 -13.13 -7.07 31.29
C LEU A 495 -11.62 -6.79 31.44
N GLU A 496 -10.79 -7.83 31.31
CA GLU A 496 -9.32 -7.70 31.32
C GLU A 496 -8.81 -6.84 30.15
N THR A 497 -9.26 -7.14 28.92
CA THR A 497 -8.84 -6.40 27.72
C THR A 497 -9.27 -4.93 27.80
N TYR A 498 -10.50 -4.67 28.26
CA TYR A 498 -11.02 -3.32 28.46
C TYR A 498 -10.20 -2.56 29.52
N ARG A 499 -9.89 -3.18 30.66
CA ARG A 499 -9.03 -2.58 31.69
C ARG A 499 -7.63 -2.27 31.14
N ARG A 500 -7.05 -3.19 30.35
CA ARG A 500 -5.72 -3.00 29.74
C ARG A 500 -5.71 -1.89 28.69
N LEU A 501 -6.78 -1.77 27.88
CA LEU A 501 -6.97 -0.67 26.93
C LEU A 501 -6.92 0.67 27.66
N HIS A 502 -7.74 0.82 28.71
CA HIS A 502 -7.80 2.06 29.50
C HIS A 502 -6.51 2.33 30.26
N ALA A 503 -5.86 1.31 30.81
CA ALA A 503 -4.54 1.47 31.42
C ALA A 503 -3.49 1.95 30.40
N THR A 504 -3.55 1.46 29.16
CA THR A 504 -2.63 1.84 28.08
C THR A 504 -2.84 3.29 27.66
N ILE A 505 -4.09 3.70 27.45
CA ILE A 505 -4.42 5.09 27.08
C ILE A 505 -4.06 6.05 28.21
N ARG A 506 -4.45 5.74 29.46
CA ARG A 506 -4.16 6.58 30.64
C ARG A 506 -2.67 6.73 30.92
N ARG A 507 -1.88 5.67 30.73
CA ARG A 507 -0.42 5.74 30.88
C ARG A 507 0.18 6.83 29.97
N TRP A 508 -0.40 7.03 28.79
CA TRP A 508 0.11 8.02 27.83
C TRP A 508 -0.38 9.44 28.12
N GLU A 509 -1.51 9.60 28.82
CA GLU A 509 -1.99 10.87 29.37
C GLU A 509 -1.48 11.11 30.82
N GLY A 510 -0.53 10.29 31.27
CA GLY A 510 -0.10 10.22 32.67
C GLY A 510 0.42 11.54 33.25
N PHE A 511 1.00 12.42 32.43
CA PHE A 511 1.44 13.75 32.90
C PHE A 511 0.25 14.64 33.30
N GLY A 512 -0.84 14.67 32.52
CA GLY A 512 -2.05 15.43 32.85
C GLY A 512 -2.78 14.87 34.08
N ILE A 513 -2.68 13.55 34.30
CA ILE A 513 -3.22 12.91 35.50
C ILE A 513 -2.37 13.26 36.74
N LEU A 514 -1.04 13.18 36.63
CA LEU A 514 -0.12 13.44 37.75
C LEU A 514 -0.07 14.92 38.16
N SER A 515 -0.29 15.82 37.22
CA SER A 515 -0.41 17.28 37.48
C SER A 515 -1.76 17.70 38.04
N GLY A 516 -2.76 16.80 38.08
CA GLY A 516 -4.12 17.09 38.55
C GLY A 516 -5.00 17.82 37.52
N GLU A 517 -4.52 18.01 36.29
CA GLU A 517 -5.26 18.68 35.21
C GLU A 517 -6.41 17.82 34.67
N ILE A 518 -6.32 16.49 34.76
CA ILE A 518 -7.31 15.55 34.20
C ILE A 518 -7.59 14.42 35.19
N ALA A 519 -8.86 14.17 35.50
CA ALA A 519 -9.22 13.00 36.30
C ALA A 519 -9.07 11.71 35.45
N PRO A 520 -8.56 10.59 36.02
CA PRO A 520 -8.40 9.33 35.28
C PRO A 520 -9.70 8.78 34.64
N SER A 521 -10.86 9.11 35.22
CA SER A 521 -12.19 8.77 34.69
C SER A 521 -12.48 9.45 33.35
N ASP A 522 -11.88 10.61 33.11
CA ASP A 522 -12.25 11.49 32.00
C ASP A 522 -11.40 11.20 30.75
N VAL A 523 -10.37 10.34 30.89
CA VAL A 523 -9.54 9.87 29.78
C VAL A 523 -10.32 8.85 28.94
N THR A 524 -11.02 9.35 27.93
CA THR A 524 -11.87 8.58 27.01
C THR A 524 -11.13 8.09 25.77
N ARG A 525 -10.14 8.86 25.34
CA ARG A 525 -9.34 8.67 24.15
C ARG A 525 -7.97 9.30 24.35
N ARG A 526 -7.08 9.11 23.37
CA ARG A 526 -5.87 9.92 23.26
C ARG A 526 -6.20 11.27 22.66
N LYS A 527 -5.41 12.28 23.00
CA LYS A 527 -5.49 13.63 22.41
C LYS A 527 -4.48 13.88 21.28
N ARG A 528 -3.61 12.91 21.01
CA ARG A 528 -2.64 12.90 19.90
C ARG A 528 -2.20 11.48 19.52
N SER A 529 -1.50 11.34 18.40
CA SER A 529 -0.88 10.05 18.03
C SER A 529 0.30 9.69 18.96
N THR A 530 0.76 8.44 18.88
CA THR A 530 2.05 8.06 19.47
C THR A 530 3.17 8.87 18.83
N ILE A 531 4.06 9.38 19.69
CA ILE A 531 5.33 9.98 19.27
C ILE A 531 6.37 8.89 19.34
N TYR A 532 7.01 8.60 18.22
CA TYR A 532 8.08 7.62 18.11
C TYR A 532 9.43 8.32 18.05
N THR A 533 10.32 7.95 18.98
CA THR A 533 11.67 8.52 19.07
C THR A 533 12.54 8.22 17.85
N ASP A 534 12.23 7.15 17.13
CA ASP A 534 12.87 6.72 15.88
C ASP A 534 12.06 7.08 14.64
N SER A 535 11.23 8.12 14.69
CA SER A 535 10.52 8.61 13.50
C SER A 535 11.48 9.02 12.38
N VAL A 536 11.12 8.63 11.15
CA VAL A 536 11.83 8.93 9.90
C VAL A 536 10.94 9.54 8.82
N GLY A 537 9.68 9.81 9.15
CA GLY A 537 8.70 10.38 8.22
C GLY A 537 7.38 10.67 8.92
N ILE A 538 6.44 11.22 8.18
CA ILE A 538 5.12 11.61 8.69
C ILE A 538 4.01 11.30 7.68
N GLY A 539 2.78 11.19 8.17
CA GLY A 539 1.58 11.05 7.35
C GLY A 539 0.35 11.53 8.09
N HIS A 540 -0.70 11.89 7.35
CA HIS A 540 -1.99 12.19 7.94
C HIS A 540 -3.09 11.84 6.94
N TYR A 541 -3.96 10.91 7.32
CA TYR A 541 -5.19 10.60 6.61
C TYR A 541 -6.21 9.98 7.56
N ALA A 542 -7.49 10.02 7.19
CA ALA A 542 -8.51 9.31 7.94
C ALA A 542 -8.31 7.79 7.86
N ILE A 543 -8.82 7.05 8.84
CA ILE A 543 -8.93 5.59 8.78
C ILE A 543 -10.11 5.27 7.86
N ASP A 544 -9.82 5.14 6.57
CA ASP A 544 -10.79 4.94 5.50
C ASP A 544 -10.79 3.49 5.00
N PHE A 545 -11.90 2.80 5.18
CA PHE A 545 -12.03 1.37 4.91
C PHE A 545 -12.83 1.05 3.65
N HIS A 546 -12.34 0.02 2.97
CA HIS A 546 -13.06 -0.71 1.92
C HIS A 546 -13.22 -2.17 2.34
N PRO A 547 -14.21 -2.48 3.21
CA PRO A 547 -14.35 -3.80 3.83
C PRO A 547 -14.50 -4.92 2.82
N CYS A 548 -13.95 -6.10 3.11
CA CYS A 548 -14.28 -7.29 2.35
C CYS A 548 -15.78 -7.65 2.51
N MET A 549 -16.30 -8.41 1.56
CA MET A 549 -17.67 -8.94 1.62
C MET A 549 -17.77 -10.14 2.57
N THR A 550 -18.94 -10.32 3.17
CA THR A 550 -19.19 -11.41 4.13
C THR A 550 -19.25 -12.77 3.43
N GLU A 551 -19.95 -12.85 2.30
CA GLU A 551 -20.19 -14.11 1.60
C GLU A 551 -19.34 -14.23 0.33
N PHE A 552 -19.13 -15.46 -0.12
CA PHE A 552 -18.56 -15.78 -1.43
C PHE A 552 -19.68 -16.14 -2.43
N PRO A 553 -19.57 -15.73 -3.70
CA PRO A 553 -18.61 -14.75 -4.21
C PRO A 553 -18.93 -13.32 -3.74
N ALA A 554 -17.99 -12.39 -3.86
CA ALA A 554 -18.17 -11.01 -3.40
C ALA A 554 -19.41 -10.33 -4.01
N GLU A 555 -19.67 -10.58 -5.28
CA GLU A 555 -20.82 -10.08 -6.06
C GLU A 555 -22.15 -10.79 -5.79
N LYS A 556 -22.21 -11.72 -4.83
CA LYS A 556 -23.43 -12.46 -4.50
C LYS A 556 -24.60 -11.48 -4.21
N PRO A 557 -25.80 -11.71 -4.77
CA PRO A 557 -26.96 -10.85 -4.52
C PRO A 557 -27.26 -10.73 -3.02
N LYS A 558 -27.48 -9.49 -2.55
CA LYS A 558 -27.74 -9.15 -1.12
C LYS A 558 -26.58 -9.45 -0.17
N ASN A 559 -25.36 -9.69 -0.68
CA ASN A 559 -24.18 -9.77 0.16
C ASN A 559 -23.95 -8.44 0.88
N THR A 560 -23.32 -8.50 2.05
CA THR A 560 -23.07 -7.33 2.90
C THR A 560 -21.59 -7.25 3.23
N GLU A 561 -21.12 -6.03 3.50
CA GLU A 561 -19.79 -5.83 4.06
C GLU A 561 -19.63 -6.64 5.34
N ARG A 562 -18.41 -7.11 5.60
CA ARG A 562 -18.10 -7.83 6.83
C ARG A 562 -18.54 -7.01 8.05
N LYS A 563 -19.43 -7.60 8.85
CA LYS A 563 -20.00 -6.94 10.02
C LYS A 563 -18.92 -6.44 10.98
N GLY A 564 -18.99 -5.16 11.33
CA GLY A 564 -18.09 -4.52 12.30
C GLY A 564 -16.79 -3.98 11.72
N GLU A 565 -16.48 -4.20 10.44
CA GLU A 565 -15.22 -3.72 9.86
C GLU A 565 -15.10 -2.19 9.88
N ARG A 566 -16.22 -1.49 9.59
CA ARG A 566 -16.27 -0.02 9.66
C ARG A 566 -16.19 0.54 11.08
N GLN A 567 -16.17 -0.29 12.13
CA GLN A 567 -16.00 0.20 13.50
C GLN A 567 -14.64 0.89 13.70
N GLY A 568 -13.58 0.38 13.05
CA GLY A 568 -12.27 1.02 13.09
C GLY A 568 -12.20 2.33 12.31
N ALA A 569 -13.16 2.60 11.42
CA ALA A 569 -13.16 3.79 10.58
C ALA A 569 -13.31 5.07 11.41
N GLY A 570 -12.70 6.16 10.96
CA GLY A 570 -12.80 7.45 11.62
C GLY A 570 -11.65 8.41 11.32
N GLN A 571 -11.58 9.47 12.10
CA GLN A 571 -10.46 10.40 12.03
C GLN A 571 -9.23 9.78 12.70
N ALA A 572 -8.06 10.01 12.10
CA ALA A 572 -6.78 9.80 12.76
C ALA A 572 -6.11 11.15 13.01
N TYR A 573 -5.31 11.22 14.07
CA TYR A 573 -4.37 12.31 14.26
C TYR A 573 -3.25 12.25 13.19
N PRO A 574 -2.55 13.36 12.92
CA PRO A 574 -1.26 13.30 12.22
C PRO A 574 -0.34 12.29 12.92
N PHE A 575 0.37 11.47 12.15
CA PHE A 575 1.14 10.34 12.69
C PHE A 575 2.54 10.23 12.09
N GLN A 576 3.43 9.54 12.81
CA GLN A 576 4.83 9.37 12.45
C GLN A 576 5.11 8.00 11.84
N VAL A 577 6.17 7.92 11.03
CA VAL A 577 6.68 6.67 10.45
C VAL A 577 7.93 6.26 11.23
N PRO A 578 7.84 5.37 12.24
CA PRO A 578 9.01 4.90 12.99
C PRO A 578 9.89 3.99 12.13
N LEU A 579 11.20 4.18 12.20
CA LEU A 579 12.20 3.40 11.48
C LEU A 579 12.09 1.90 11.80
N ARG A 580 11.80 1.52 13.05
CA ARG A 580 11.63 0.11 13.41
C ARG A 580 10.44 -0.58 12.71
N ALA A 581 9.45 0.18 12.21
CA ALA A 581 8.36 -0.38 11.40
C ALA A 581 8.79 -0.71 9.96
N MET A 582 9.90 -0.17 9.51
CA MET A 582 10.45 -0.35 8.16
C MET A 582 11.56 -1.40 8.12
N ILE A 583 12.02 -1.86 9.29
CA ILE A 583 13.10 -2.83 9.43
C ILE A 583 12.49 -4.20 9.79
N PRO A 584 12.55 -5.18 8.88
CA PRO A 584 12.06 -6.51 9.14
C PRO A 584 12.93 -7.26 10.16
N GLN A 585 12.35 -8.33 10.70
CA GLN A 585 13.13 -9.31 11.46
C GLN A 585 13.91 -10.19 10.49
N GLU A 586 15.03 -10.76 10.97
CA GLU A 586 15.80 -11.82 10.30
C GLU A 586 16.64 -11.44 9.08
N LEU A 587 16.39 -10.31 8.39
CA LEU A 587 17.19 -9.85 7.25
C LEU A 587 17.78 -8.46 7.50
N ASP A 588 19.11 -8.37 7.52
CA ASP A 588 19.79 -7.17 8.03
C ASP A 588 20.05 -6.09 6.97
N ASN A 589 20.10 -6.42 5.67
CA ASN A 589 20.26 -5.46 4.56
C ASN A 589 18.96 -5.19 3.77
N PHE A 590 17.81 -5.45 4.40
CA PHE A 590 16.50 -5.35 3.80
C PHE A 590 15.67 -4.25 4.49
N LEU A 591 15.02 -3.40 3.70
CA LEU A 591 14.11 -2.35 4.15
C LEU A 591 12.75 -2.54 3.49
N VAL A 592 11.69 -2.15 4.19
CA VAL A 592 10.31 -2.20 3.69
C VAL A 592 9.72 -0.79 3.73
N THR A 593 8.98 -0.43 2.68
CA THR A 593 8.29 0.85 2.58
C THR A 593 6.87 0.70 2.03
N GLY A 594 6.11 1.79 1.97
CA GLY A 594 4.72 1.79 1.51
C GLY A 594 3.80 0.95 2.40
N LYS A 595 2.83 0.26 1.78
CA LYS A 595 1.76 -0.49 2.48
C LYS A 595 2.23 -1.67 3.32
N SER A 596 3.47 -2.11 3.12
CA SER A 596 4.02 -3.32 3.72
C SER A 596 4.79 -3.11 5.03
N ILE A 597 4.95 -1.87 5.49
CA ILE A 597 5.57 -1.59 6.79
C ILE A 597 4.75 -2.18 7.96
N ALA A 598 5.33 -2.18 9.16
CA ALA A 598 4.73 -2.78 10.34
C ALA A 598 3.57 -1.95 10.92
N VAL A 599 2.39 -2.12 10.32
CA VAL A 599 1.13 -1.51 10.77
C VAL A 599 0.04 -2.58 10.90
N SER A 600 -0.95 -2.36 11.77
CA SER A 600 -2.15 -3.20 11.83
C SER A 600 -3.06 -2.95 10.64
N HIS A 601 -4.08 -3.79 10.44
CA HIS A 601 -5.12 -3.67 9.43
C HIS A 601 -5.83 -2.32 9.52
N ILE A 602 -6.14 -1.90 10.76
CA ILE A 602 -6.82 -0.63 11.00
C ILE A 602 -5.88 0.55 10.74
N ALA A 603 -4.65 0.52 11.24
CA ALA A 603 -3.69 1.57 10.94
C ALA A 603 -3.35 1.65 9.44
N ALA A 604 -3.26 0.51 8.75
CA ALA A 604 -2.98 0.43 7.30
C ALA A 604 -3.96 1.23 6.45
N ALA A 605 -5.23 1.34 6.88
CA ALA A 605 -6.24 2.12 6.18
C ALA A 605 -5.90 3.62 6.08
N ALA A 606 -5.07 4.14 7.00
CA ALA A 606 -4.51 5.50 6.93
C ALA A 606 -3.08 5.51 6.34
N TYR A 607 -2.29 4.45 6.56
CA TYR A 607 -0.90 4.29 6.07
C TYR A 607 -0.82 3.70 4.65
N ARG A 608 -1.67 4.17 3.73
CA ARG A 608 -1.68 3.73 2.32
C ARG A 608 -1.79 4.86 1.30
N VAL A 609 -1.92 6.10 1.78
CA VAL A 609 -2.26 7.27 0.95
C VAL A 609 -1.02 7.94 0.37
N HIS A 610 -1.19 8.65 -0.74
CA HIS A 610 -0.10 9.16 -1.59
C HIS A 610 1.01 9.90 -0.83
N SER A 611 0.66 10.83 0.06
CA SER A 611 1.63 11.61 0.83
C SER A 611 2.45 10.74 1.81
N PHE A 612 1.80 9.78 2.46
CA PHE A 612 2.45 8.80 3.33
C PHE A 612 3.36 7.86 2.54
N GLU A 613 2.91 7.33 1.40
CA GLU A 613 3.72 6.45 0.58
C GLU A 613 4.99 7.15 0.09
N TRP A 614 4.86 8.42 -0.32
CA TRP A 614 6.05 9.20 -0.65
C TRP A 614 6.96 9.39 0.57
N SER A 615 6.41 9.73 1.74
CA SER A 615 7.24 9.97 2.95
C SER A 615 7.98 8.73 3.40
N SER A 616 7.31 7.58 3.45
CA SER A 616 7.95 6.30 3.77
C SER A 616 8.96 5.89 2.70
N GLY A 617 8.68 6.13 1.41
CA GLY A 617 9.62 5.87 0.33
C GLY A 617 10.89 6.73 0.43
N ALA A 618 10.72 8.03 0.62
CA ALA A 618 11.81 8.98 0.81
C ALA A 618 12.67 8.62 2.04
N ALA A 619 12.02 8.18 3.13
CA ALA A 619 12.70 7.65 4.30
C ALA A 619 13.55 6.42 3.95
N ALA A 620 12.98 5.42 3.27
CA ALA A 620 13.69 4.19 2.90
C ALA A 620 14.92 4.47 2.02
N GLY A 621 14.76 5.33 1.00
CA GLY A 621 15.86 5.74 0.13
C GLY A 621 16.98 6.45 0.88
N THR A 622 16.61 7.40 1.76
CA THR A 622 17.58 8.14 2.59
C THR A 622 18.27 7.22 3.61
N VAL A 623 17.54 6.31 4.25
CA VAL A 623 18.07 5.33 5.21
C VAL A 623 19.08 4.41 4.54
N ALA A 624 18.75 3.86 3.37
CA ALA A 624 19.67 2.99 2.62
C ALA A 624 20.93 3.75 2.19
N ALA A 625 20.80 4.95 1.63
CA ALA A 625 21.94 5.75 1.24
C ALA A 625 22.82 6.16 2.44
N PHE A 626 22.20 6.50 3.57
CA PHE A 626 22.90 6.80 4.81
C PHE A 626 23.63 5.57 5.36
N ALA A 627 22.97 4.41 5.38
CA ALA A 627 23.52 3.14 5.83
C ALA A 627 24.74 2.71 4.99
N LEU A 628 24.70 2.89 3.66
CA LEU A 628 25.84 2.71 2.77
C LEU A 628 26.99 3.65 3.12
N ASN A 629 26.71 4.95 3.25
CA ASN A 629 27.73 5.97 3.51
C ASN A 629 28.40 5.81 4.88
N GLN A 630 27.67 5.33 5.87
CA GLN A 630 28.16 5.14 7.23
C GLN A 630 28.66 3.72 7.48
N GLN A 631 28.53 2.80 6.51
CA GLN A 631 28.87 1.38 6.66
C GLN A 631 28.22 0.77 7.91
N ILE A 632 26.89 0.88 8.01
CA ILE A 632 26.09 0.37 9.13
C ILE A 632 24.86 -0.35 8.62
N LEU A 633 24.33 -1.30 9.37
CA LEU A 633 23.04 -1.95 9.08
C LEU A 633 21.88 -1.13 9.68
N PRO A 634 20.70 -1.07 9.01
CA PRO A 634 19.54 -0.33 9.48
C PRO A 634 19.17 -0.55 10.94
N TYR A 635 19.19 -1.81 11.40
CA TYR A 635 18.83 -2.12 12.79
C TYR A 635 19.76 -1.48 13.83
N GLN A 636 20.99 -1.11 13.45
CA GLN A 636 21.94 -0.47 14.35
C GLN A 636 21.51 0.96 14.71
N MET A 637 20.64 1.60 13.92
CA MET A 637 20.11 2.93 14.21
C MET A 637 19.02 2.89 15.29
N VAL A 638 18.28 1.78 15.38
CA VAL A 638 17.21 1.56 16.37
C VAL A 638 17.65 0.67 17.53
N LYS A 639 18.96 0.51 17.75
CA LYS A 639 19.48 -0.25 18.90
C LYS A 639 19.29 0.55 20.19
N GLU A 640 18.82 -0.13 21.23
CA GLU A 640 18.57 0.49 22.53
C GLU A 640 19.87 0.76 23.32
N PRO A 641 19.92 1.82 24.14
CA PRO A 641 18.89 2.85 24.34
C PRO A 641 18.78 3.83 23.16
N ILE A 642 17.62 3.87 22.49
CA ILE A 642 17.43 4.58 21.21
C ILE A 642 17.67 6.08 21.36
N PHE A 643 17.28 6.68 22.50
CA PHE A 643 17.47 8.09 22.77
C PHE A 643 18.95 8.53 22.88
N ARG A 644 19.90 7.58 22.95
CA ARG A 644 21.34 7.83 22.89
C ARG A 644 21.96 7.45 21.54
N SER A 645 21.16 7.11 20.54
CA SER A 645 21.64 6.71 19.22
C SER A 645 22.08 7.93 18.42
N GLU A 646 23.38 8.22 18.45
CA GLU A 646 24.00 9.25 17.60
C GLU A 646 23.77 9.01 16.10
N LYS A 647 23.71 7.73 15.70
CA LYS A 647 23.44 7.34 14.30
C LYS A 647 22.03 7.75 13.87
N LEU A 648 21.02 7.48 14.72
CA LEU A 648 19.64 7.88 14.47
C LEU A 648 19.48 9.40 14.44
N LYS A 649 20.10 10.11 15.39
CA LYS A 649 20.05 11.58 15.44
C LYS A 649 20.60 12.20 14.15
N LYS A 650 21.75 11.71 13.66
CA LYS A 650 22.35 12.15 12.39
C LYS A 650 21.46 11.83 11.19
N LEU A 651 20.80 10.66 11.18
CA LEU A 651 19.83 10.30 10.16
C LEU A 651 18.63 11.25 10.17
N GLN A 652 18.05 11.53 11.34
CA GLN A 652 16.89 12.44 11.47
C GLN A 652 17.23 13.85 10.98
N GLN A 653 18.39 14.39 11.39
CA GLN A 653 18.90 15.66 10.86
C GLN A 653 19.04 15.65 9.34
N LYS A 654 19.48 14.53 8.76
CA LYS A 654 19.60 14.38 7.30
C LYS A 654 18.23 14.33 6.62
N LEU A 655 17.25 13.64 7.20
CA LEU A 655 15.87 13.56 6.69
C LEU A 655 15.20 14.93 6.72
N ASP A 656 15.28 15.65 7.84
CA ASP A 656 14.73 17.00 7.98
C ASP A 656 15.41 17.98 7.02
N LYS A 657 16.74 17.90 6.85
CA LYS A 657 17.48 18.68 5.85
C LYS A 657 17.08 18.34 4.42
N ASN A 658 16.75 17.08 4.15
CA ASN A 658 16.19 16.66 2.87
C ASN A 658 14.71 17.05 2.74
N GLY A 659 14.09 17.69 3.73
CA GLY A 659 12.67 18.06 3.68
C GLY A 659 11.72 16.88 3.73
N ASN A 660 12.13 15.73 4.30
CA ASN A 660 11.22 14.65 4.70
C ASN A 660 11.13 14.68 6.23
N PHE A 661 10.18 15.47 6.74
CA PHE A 661 10.10 15.78 8.16
C PHE A 661 9.90 14.53 9.03
N THR A 662 10.63 14.47 10.13
CA THR A 662 10.53 13.40 11.13
C THR A 662 9.44 13.68 12.18
N SER A 663 8.92 14.89 12.23
CA SER A 663 7.80 15.31 13.07
C SER A 663 6.93 16.34 12.35
N PHE A 664 5.66 16.43 12.71
CA PHE A 664 4.81 17.53 12.24
C PHE A 664 5.24 18.84 12.93
N PRO A 665 5.06 20.02 12.29
CA PRO A 665 5.22 21.31 12.96
C PRO A 665 4.42 21.35 14.27
N ASP A 666 4.97 22.02 15.29
CA ASP A 666 4.36 22.17 16.62
C ASP A 666 4.09 20.87 17.41
N THR A 667 4.59 19.73 16.94
CA THR A 667 4.51 18.47 17.69
C THR A 667 5.66 18.34 18.68
N SER A 668 5.30 18.15 19.95
CA SER A 668 6.23 18.01 21.07
C SER A 668 5.64 17.03 22.08
N ILE A 669 6.50 16.38 22.88
CA ILE A 669 6.04 15.57 24.02
C ILE A 669 5.27 16.38 25.06
N PHE A 670 5.44 17.71 25.07
CA PHE A 670 4.73 18.65 25.93
C PHE A 670 3.43 19.18 25.29
N ASN A 671 3.29 19.05 23.96
CA ASN A 671 2.05 19.39 23.26
C ASN A 671 1.14 18.15 23.22
N ASN A 672 0.18 18.09 24.13
CA ASN A 672 -0.69 16.93 24.30
C ASN A 672 -2.01 16.99 23.53
N ASP A 673 -2.36 18.11 22.88
CA ASP A 673 -3.65 18.26 22.20
C ASP A 673 -3.50 18.60 20.71
N TRP A 674 -3.83 17.63 19.86
CA TRP A 674 -3.77 17.75 18.41
C TRP A 674 -5.16 17.79 17.76
N ASP A 675 -6.24 18.08 18.52
CA ASP A 675 -7.62 18.16 17.99
C ASP A 675 -7.80 19.25 16.90
N ASN A 676 -6.89 20.22 16.85
CA ASN A 676 -6.86 21.26 15.82
C ASN A 676 -6.30 20.78 14.47
N TRP A 677 -5.64 19.62 14.42
CA TRP A 677 -5.19 19.01 13.16
C TRP A 677 -6.34 18.25 12.50
N LYS A 678 -7.14 18.95 11.69
CA LYS A 678 -8.30 18.40 10.97
C LYS A 678 -8.02 18.09 9.49
#